data_AF-A0A7C2N4L1-F1
#
_entry.id   AF-A0A7C2N4L1-F1
#
_cell.length_a   1.000
_cell.length_b   1.000
_cell.length_c   1.000
_cell.angle_alpha   90.00
_cell.angle_beta   90.00
_cell.angle_gamma   90.00
#
_symmetry.space_group_name_H-M   'P 1'
#
loop_
_entity.id
_entity.type
_entity.pdbx_description
1 polymer ?
#
loop_
_entity_poly.entity_id
_entity_poly.type
_entity_poly.pdbx_seq_one_letter_code
_entity_poly.pdbx_strand_id
1 'polypeptide(L)'
;MKEKCDELVEQNGTGFKSTRRDFLKASAFLGGSTLFAERIKWAFDVLERAEAGELLPGEEYELAKAENILYSVCLQCNTGCGIKAKILNGVAVKIDGNPLSPWTLYPHLPYETSPFNTVTVDGALCPKGQAGLQTVYDPYRIRKVLKRAGKRGENKWITIPFDQAIDEIVNGGYLFKNVKGEENRYVTGLKDLWALRDPEVAKKMDKAVSEILHEKDKVKKEELVKKFKAEFKDYLGKMIDPDHPDLGPINNQMVFMWGRLKDGRGDLIKRFTLDAFGSTNAHGHTTVCQGSLYFTGKAMSEQWQFDEKDKKVKWTKGDKFYWQGELEHAEFVIFVGASPFEANYGPPFRTTRITDGLVSGRLKYAVIDPRLSKTAGKAWKWLDAKPGTEGAFALGMIRWIIENKRFDSKYLMNANKAAADQDNEPTWTNAVWLVKIEDGKPGKFLRAHEVGFPKEERVQKIKDEEIKYEYEKFVALKDGKLIPFDPYDGKEPVEGDLFVDTEVNGIKVKSGMLLLYEEASKKTIEEWAQICGVKPEDIIELAYEFTNHGKRAVADIHRGPSQHTNGFYNNLSWFTLNLLIGNYDYQGGFIKKTDYKATGEKEGPFNLKEMHPGKTVPFGVSIIRHGMKYEDTTIFEGYPAKRPWFPLASDVYQEIIPSLADAYPYPIKAVILYMGTPVYSLPGGGALIDILSDPNKLP
;
A
#
# COMPACT_ATOMS: atom_id res chain seq x y z
N MET A 1 -21.97 -49.61 5.03
CA MET A 1 -21.64 -48.96 3.73
C MET A 1 -20.36 -49.53 3.13
N LYS A 2 -19.31 -49.79 3.94
CA LYS A 2 -18.10 -50.53 3.51
C LYS A 2 -18.38 -51.99 3.11
N GLU A 3 -19.12 -52.75 3.93
CA GLU A 3 -19.50 -54.15 3.60
C GLU A 3 -20.34 -54.29 2.32
N LYS A 4 -21.18 -53.30 2.00
CA LYS A 4 -21.97 -53.28 0.75
C LYS A 4 -21.16 -52.89 -0.49
N CYS A 5 -19.98 -52.27 -0.28
CA CYS A 5 -19.02 -52.01 -1.35
C CYS A 5 -18.12 -53.23 -1.57
N ASP A 6 -17.80 -53.97 -0.53
CA ASP A 6 -16.93 -55.16 -0.62
C ASP A 6 -17.68 -56.34 -1.31
N GLU A 7 -18.99 -56.51 -1.10
CA GLU A 7 -19.83 -57.48 -1.83
C GLU A 7 -19.94 -57.20 -3.35
N LEU A 8 -19.84 -55.93 -3.78
CA LEU A 8 -19.90 -55.55 -5.20
C LEU A 8 -18.56 -55.74 -5.93
N VAL A 9 -17.46 -55.84 -5.18
CA VAL A 9 -16.11 -56.02 -5.71
C VAL A 9 -15.77 -57.51 -5.89
N GLU A 10 -16.32 -58.41 -5.06
CA GLU A 10 -16.10 -59.86 -5.19
C GLU A 10 -16.87 -60.53 -6.34
N GLN A 11 -18.01 -59.97 -6.79
CA GLN A 11 -18.84 -60.62 -7.83
C GLN A 11 -18.38 -60.40 -9.27
N ASN A 12 -17.45 -59.48 -9.55
CA ASN A 12 -17.02 -59.18 -10.93
C ASN A 12 -15.50 -59.23 -11.11
N GLY A 13 -14.91 -60.35 -10.73
CA GLY A 13 -13.55 -60.71 -11.12
C GLY A 13 -13.44 -60.99 -12.61
N THR A 14 -13.31 -59.96 -13.46
CA THR A 14 -12.51 -59.96 -14.69
C THR A 14 -12.32 -58.50 -15.17
N GLY A 15 -11.07 -58.12 -15.43
CA GLY A 15 -10.68 -56.73 -15.68
C GLY A 15 -11.27 -56.11 -16.95
N PHE A 16 -11.80 -54.90 -16.83
CA PHE A 16 -12.08 -54.01 -17.97
C PHE A 16 -11.01 -52.91 -18.03
N LYS A 17 -10.04 -53.04 -18.93
CA LYS A 17 -9.17 -51.93 -19.34
C LYS A 17 -9.96 -51.04 -20.31
N SER A 18 -10.59 -49.99 -19.80
CA SER A 18 -11.24 -48.93 -20.60
C SER A 18 -10.47 -47.62 -20.43
N THR A 19 -10.08 -46.97 -21.52
CA THR A 19 -9.45 -45.65 -21.45
C THR A 19 -10.53 -44.56 -21.26
N ARG A 20 -10.16 -43.36 -20.79
CA ARG A 20 -11.08 -42.20 -20.72
C ARG A 20 -11.79 -41.93 -22.05
N ARG A 21 -11.16 -42.28 -23.18
CA ARG A 21 -11.73 -42.16 -24.53
C ARG A 21 -12.85 -43.18 -24.79
N ASP A 22 -12.74 -44.37 -24.23
CA ASP A 22 -13.73 -45.44 -24.38
C ASP A 22 -14.96 -45.19 -23.49
N PHE A 23 -14.77 -44.62 -22.30
CA PHE A 23 -15.86 -44.14 -21.45
C PHE A 23 -16.66 -43.01 -22.10
N LEU A 24 -16.01 -42.02 -22.72
CA LEU A 24 -16.70 -40.93 -23.44
C LEU A 24 -17.45 -41.43 -24.68
N LYS A 25 -16.88 -42.38 -25.43
CA LYS A 25 -17.57 -43.03 -26.55
C LYS A 25 -18.79 -43.83 -26.09
N ALA A 26 -18.68 -44.58 -24.99
CA ALA A 26 -19.78 -45.36 -24.44
C ALA A 26 -20.90 -44.47 -23.86
N SER A 27 -20.53 -43.35 -23.24
CA SER A 27 -21.47 -42.35 -22.69
C SER A 27 -22.24 -41.63 -23.80
N ALA A 28 -21.60 -41.34 -24.93
CA ALA A 28 -22.24 -40.77 -26.11
C ALA A 28 -23.17 -41.78 -26.84
N PHE A 29 -22.91 -43.08 -26.69
CA PHE A 29 -23.66 -44.14 -27.39
C PHE A 29 -24.94 -44.57 -26.65
N LEU A 30 -24.99 -44.49 -25.32
CA LEU A 30 -26.10 -45.03 -24.52
C LEU A 30 -27.20 -44.02 -24.12
N GLY A 31 -27.09 -42.73 -24.48
CA GLY A 31 -28.01 -41.68 -23.97
C GLY A 31 -28.72 -40.77 -24.99
N GLY A 32 -28.47 -40.88 -26.30
CA GLY A 32 -29.16 -40.04 -27.31
C GLY A 32 -28.47 -39.97 -28.66
N SER A 33 -28.56 -41.02 -29.47
CA SER A 33 -27.57 -41.31 -30.54
C SER A 33 -27.90 -40.85 -31.98
N THR A 34 -28.85 -39.94 -32.20
CA THR A 34 -28.98 -39.24 -33.50
C THR A 34 -28.95 -37.73 -33.34
N LEU A 35 -29.80 -37.18 -32.47
CA LEU A 35 -29.79 -35.75 -32.15
C LEU A 35 -28.46 -35.26 -31.58
N PHE A 36 -27.77 -36.05 -30.75
CA PHE A 36 -26.46 -35.66 -30.22
C PHE A 36 -25.37 -35.75 -31.30
N ALA A 37 -25.42 -36.77 -32.17
CA ALA A 37 -24.49 -36.93 -33.28
C ALA A 37 -24.65 -35.82 -34.33
N GLU A 38 -25.88 -35.46 -34.68
CA GLU A 38 -26.19 -34.32 -35.56
C GLU A 38 -25.79 -32.99 -34.94
N ARG A 39 -25.99 -32.80 -33.62
CA ARG A 39 -25.53 -31.59 -32.91
C ARG A 39 -24.01 -31.51 -32.83
N ILE A 40 -23.32 -32.64 -32.69
CA ILE A 40 -21.85 -32.71 -32.74
C ILE A 40 -21.36 -32.38 -34.15
N LYS A 41 -21.97 -32.97 -35.20
CA LYS A 41 -21.62 -32.68 -36.58
C LYS A 41 -21.86 -31.22 -36.91
N TRP A 42 -23.01 -30.67 -36.55
CA TRP A 42 -23.29 -29.24 -36.67
C TRP A 42 -22.28 -28.38 -35.92
N ALA A 43 -21.88 -28.76 -34.70
CA ALA A 43 -20.88 -28.02 -33.94
C ALA A 43 -19.49 -28.05 -34.61
N PHE A 44 -19.08 -29.19 -35.17
CA PHE A 44 -17.84 -29.29 -35.95
C PHE A 44 -17.92 -28.52 -37.27
N ASP A 45 -19.04 -28.60 -37.99
CA ASP A 45 -19.25 -27.84 -39.23
C ASP A 45 -19.24 -26.32 -38.97
N VAL A 46 -19.80 -25.87 -37.84
CA VAL A 46 -19.72 -24.46 -37.39
C VAL A 46 -18.29 -24.09 -36.99
N LEU A 47 -17.54 -24.98 -36.33
CA LEU A 47 -16.13 -24.76 -35.99
C LEU A 47 -15.26 -24.63 -37.25
N GLU A 48 -15.42 -25.51 -38.24
CA GLU A 48 -14.70 -25.44 -39.52
C GLU A 48 -15.05 -24.15 -40.28
N ARG A 49 -16.33 -23.76 -40.33
CA ARG A 49 -16.74 -22.46 -40.89
C ARG A 49 -16.17 -21.28 -40.10
N ALA A 50 -16.08 -21.37 -38.77
CA ALA A 50 -15.48 -20.34 -37.93
C ALA A 50 -13.97 -20.18 -38.22
N GLU A 51 -13.23 -21.29 -38.35
CA GLU A 51 -11.81 -21.29 -38.70
C GLU A 51 -11.55 -20.75 -40.11
N ALA A 52 -12.48 -20.99 -41.05
CA ALA A 52 -12.43 -20.47 -42.42
C ALA A 52 -12.91 -19.01 -42.55
N GLY A 53 -13.52 -18.42 -41.50
CA GLY A 53 -14.09 -17.07 -41.55
C GLY A 53 -15.43 -16.97 -42.30
N GLU A 54 -16.16 -18.09 -42.43
CA GLU A 54 -17.37 -18.24 -43.25
C GLU A 54 -18.64 -18.51 -42.41
N LEU A 55 -18.72 -17.93 -41.20
CA LEU A 55 -19.91 -18.09 -40.35
C LEU A 55 -21.16 -17.50 -41.02
N LEU A 56 -22.26 -18.24 -40.97
CA LEU A 56 -23.55 -17.74 -41.47
C LEU A 56 -24.12 -16.69 -40.51
N PRO A 57 -24.98 -15.76 -40.99
CA PRO A 57 -25.73 -14.87 -40.13
C PRO A 57 -26.53 -15.65 -39.06
N GLY A 58 -26.22 -15.40 -37.78
CA GLY A 58 -26.79 -16.14 -36.64
C GLY A 58 -25.94 -17.30 -36.10
N GLU A 59 -24.85 -17.67 -36.78
CA GLU A 59 -23.80 -18.56 -36.25
C GLU A 59 -22.66 -17.78 -35.58
N GLU A 60 -22.66 -16.46 -35.72
CA GLU A 60 -21.71 -15.56 -35.07
C GLU A 60 -21.75 -15.71 -33.56
N TYR A 61 -20.57 -15.83 -32.95
CA TYR A 61 -20.47 -15.83 -31.50
C TYR A 61 -20.82 -14.44 -30.97
N GLU A 62 -22.06 -14.26 -30.48
CA GLU A 62 -22.59 -12.99 -29.99
C GLU A 62 -21.66 -12.29 -28.98
N LEU A 63 -20.98 -13.06 -28.14
CA LEU A 63 -20.04 -12.54 -27.13
C LEU A 63 -18.68 -12.12 -27.73
N ALA A 64 -18.48 -12.27 -29.03
CA ALA A 64 -17.36 -11.75 -29.81
C ALA A 64 -17.73 -10.58 -30.74
N LYS A 65 -18.93 -10.00 -30.58
CA LYS A 65 -19.32 -8.77 -31.26
C LYS A 65 -18.90 -7.54 -30.46
N ALA A 66 -18.32 -6.54 -31.11
CA ALA A 66 -17.77 -5.36 -30.43
C ALA A 66 -18.83 -4.57 -29.66
N GLU A 67 -20.05 -4.49 -30.20
CA GLU A 67 -21.22 -3.86 -29.59
C GLU A 67 -21.68 -4.56 -28.30
N ASN A 68 -21.30 -5.82 -28.09
CA ASN A 68 -21.63 -6.61 -26.91
C ASN A 68 -20.52 -6.56 -25.84
N ILE A 69 -19.54 -5.66 -25.96
CA ILE A 69 -18.42 -5.53 -25.02
C ILE A 69 -18.46 -4.17 -24.30
N LEU A 70 -18.35 -4.22 -22.97
CA LEU A 70 -18.07 -3.04 -22.15
C LEU A 70 -16.76 -3.21 -21.38
N TYR A 71 -15.87 -2.24 -21.49
CA TYR A 71 -14.61 -2.22 -20.74
C TYR A 71 -14.81 -1.63 -19.35
N SER A 72 -14.17 -2.24 -18.36
CA SER A 72 -14.23 -1.79 -16.96
C SER A 72 -12.97 -2.20 -16.20
N VAL A 73 -13.00 -2.07 -14.88
CA VAL A 73 -11.88 -2.39 -13.98
C VAL A 73 -12.35 -3.32 -12.86
N CYS A 74 -11.63 -4.42 -12.66
CA CYS A 74 -11.91 -5.37 -11.58
C CYS A 74 -11.40 -4.84 -10.23
N LEU A 75 -12.29 -4.76 -9.23
CA LEU A 75 -11.98 -4.28 -7.88
C LEU A 75 -12.10 -5.37 -6.79
N GLN A 76 -12.13 -6.64 -7.19
CA GLN A 76 -12.18 -7.80 -6.27
C GLN A 76 -10.90 -7.95 -5.44
N CYS A 77 -9.81 -7.29 -5.84
CA CYS A 77 -8.59 -7.12 -5.06
C CYS A 77 -8.00 -5.71 -5.27
N ASN A 78 -6.80 -5.45 -4.75
CA ASN A 78 -6.20 -4.12 -4.83
C ASN A 78 -5.54 -3.82 -6.20
N THR A 79 -5.48 -4.76 -7.14
CA THR A 79 -4.73 -4.58 -8.40
C THR A 79 -5.39 -3.61 -9.35
N GLY A 80 -6.71 -3.71 -9.56
CA GLY A 80 -7.38 -2.93 -10.60
C GLY A 80 -7.12 -3.46 -12.02
N CYS A 81 -7.17 -4.77 -12.22
CA CYS A 81 -7.01 -5.37 -13.56
C CYS A 81 -8.07 -4.80 -14.53
N GLY A 82 -7.66 -4.42 -15.74
CA GLY A 82 -8.59 -4.10 -16.81
C GLY A 82 -9.42 -5.32 -17.20
N ILE A 83 -10.73 -5.16 -17.34
CA ILE A 83 -11.64 -6.24 -17.70
C ILE A 83 -12.52 -5.85 -18.87
N LYS A 84 -13.01 -6.87 -19.58
CA LYS A 84 -14.08 -6.75 -20.57
C LYS A 84 -15.28 -7.57 -20.10
N ALA A 85 -16.41 -6.89 -19.91
CA ALA A 85 -17.68 -7.51 -19.63
C ALA A 85 -18.39 -7.82 -20.96
N LYS A 86 -18.76 -9.08 -21.15
CA LYS A 86 -19.48 -9.55 -22.34
C LYS A 86 -20.98 -9.57 -22.04
N ILE A 87 -21.74 -8.88 -22.87
CA ILE A 87 -23.17 -8.62 -22.72
C ILE A 87 -23.95 -9.52 -23.68
N LEU A 88 -25.01 -10.15 -23.18
CA LEU A 88 -25.98 -10.88 -23.99
C LEU A 88 -27.37 -10.40 -23.60
N ASN A 89 -28.14 -9.91 -24.56
CA ASN A 89 -29.52 -9.41 -24.32
C ASN A 89 -29.60 -8.37 -23.19
N GLY A 90 -28.63 -7.45 -23.13
CA GLY A 90 -28.57 -6.40 -22.10
C GLY A 90 -28.08 -6.87 -20.72
N VAL A 91 -27.68 -8.14 -20.57
CA VAL A 91 -27.20 -8.72 -19.32
C VAL A 91 -25.71 -9.06 -19.43
N ALA A 92 -24.89 -8.64 -18.47
CA ALA A 92 -23.50 -9.10 -18.40
C ALA A 92 -23.46 -10.58 -18.01
N VAL A 93 -22.89 -11.43 -18.86
CA VAL A 93 -22.88 -12.89 -18.70
C VAL A 93 -21.47 -13.47 -18.53
N LYS A 94 -20.43 -12.72 -18.90
CA LYS A 94 -19.03 -13.13 -18.75
C LYS A 94 -18.13 -11.93 -18.51
N ILE A 95 -17.01 -12.15 -17.82
CA ILE A 95 -15.97 -11.14 -17.63
C ILE A 95 -14.65 -11.80 -18.03
N ASP A 96 -13.90 -11.21 -18.95
CA ASP A 96 -12.54 -11.64 -19.28
C ASP A 96 -11.55 -10.49 -19.05
N GLY A 97 -10.25 -10.78 -19.12
CA GLY A 97 -9.23 -9.73 -19.04
C GLY A 97 -9.29 -8.82 -20.27
N ASN A 98 -9.02 -7.54 -20.08
CA ASN A 98 -8.93 -6.59 -21.19
C ASN A 98 -7.58 -6.80 -21.93
N PRO A 99 -7.57 -7.18 -23.22
CA PRO A 99 -6.32 -7.40 -23.95
C PRO A 99 -5.47 -6.13 -24.14
N LEU A 100 -6.05 -4.95 -23.95
CA LEU A 100 -5.34 -3.66 -23.97
C LEU A 100 -4.61 -3.36 -22.64
N SER A 101 -4.89 -4.12 -21.58
CA SER A 101 -4.30 -3.85 -20.26
C SER A 101 -3.05 -4.70 -20.03
N PRO A 102 -1.90 -4.09 -19.69
CA PRO A 102 -0.68 -4.84 -19.35
C PRO A 102 -0.84 -5.72 -18.10
N TRP A 103 -1.88 -5.48 -17.29
CA TRP A 103 -2.21 -6.29 -16.11
C TRP A 103 -2.83 -7.64 -16.46
N THR A 104 -3.40 -7.78 -17.65
CA THR A 104 -4.16 -8.97 -18.05
C THR A 104 -3.65 -9.60 -19.33
N LEU A 105 -2.87 -8.90 -20.15
CA LEU A 105 -2.19 -9.49 -21.30
C LEU A 105 -0.78 -8.92 -21.42
N TYR A 106 0.20 -9.76 -21.76
CA TYR A 106 1.57 -9.33 -21.99
C TYR A 106 2.25 -10.17 -23.09
N PRO A 107 2.79 -9.54 -24.16
CA PRO A 107 2.57 -8.13 -24.52
C PRO A 107 1.08 -7.87 -24.74
N HIS A 108 0.61 -6.70 -24.28
CA HIS A 108 -0.79 -6.29 -24.48
C HIS A 108 -0.96 -5.76 -25.92
N LEU A 109 -2.20 -5.75 -26.41
CA LEU A 109 -2.50 -5.15 -27.71
C LEU A 109 -2.28 -3.63 -27.66
N PRO A 110 -1.81 -2.99 -28.76
CA PRO A 110 -1.70 -1.54 -28.85
C PRO A 110 -3.04 -0.85 -28.57
N TYR A 111 -3.01 0.31 -27.92
CA TYR A 111 -4.24 0.99 -27.49
C TYR A 111 -5.10 1.47 -28.67
N GLU A 112 -4.48 1.71 -29.81
CA GLU A 112 -5.11 2.06 -31.09
C GLU A 112 -5.77 0.87 -31.81
N THR A 113 -5.67 -0.35 -31.28
CA THR A 113 -6.30 -1.53 -31.88
C THR A 113 -7.82 -1.35 -31.95
N SER A 114 -8.39 -1.50 -33.14
CA SER A 114 -9.84 -1.37 -33.37
C SER A 114 -10.66 -2.25 -32.42
N PRO A 115 -11.77 -1.76 -31.83
CA PRO A 115 -12.67 -2.56 -31.00
C PRO A 115 -13.11 -3.88 -31.66
N PHE A 116 -13.32 -3.88 -32.98
CA PHE A 116 -13.67 -5.05 -33.79
C PHE A 116 -12.57 -6.12 -33.86
N ASN A 117 -11.31 -5.75 -33.59
CA ASN A 117 -10.19 -6.68 -33.48
C ASN A 117 -9.92 -7.05 -32.02
N THR A 118 -10.05 -6.11 -31.08
CA THR A 118 -9.82 -6.39 -29.65
C THR A 118 -10.80 -7.41 -29.07
N VAL A 119 -12.03 -7.45 -29.61
CA VAL A 119 -13.10 -8.30 -29.08
C VAL A 119 -12.75 -9.80 -29.17
N THR A 120 -12.01 -10.20 -30.20
CA THR A 120 -11.62 -11.61 -30.44
C THR A 120 -10.47 -12.09 -29.53
N VAL A 121 -9.83 -11.18 -28.78
CA VAL A 121 -8.69 -11.51 -27.90
C VAL A 121 -9.07 -11.36 -26.43
N ASP A 122 -9.02 -12.45 -25.67
CA ASP A 122 -9.27 -12.46 -24.23
C ASP A 122 -7.96 -12.31 -23.43
N GLY A 123 -7.88 -11.32 -22.54
CA GLY A 123 -6.81 -11.25 -21.55
C GLY A 123 -7.04 -12.23 -20.39
N ALA A 124 -5.96 -12.58 -19.68
CA ALA A 124 -6.00 -13.41 -18.49
C ALA A 124 -6.79 -12.74 -17.34
N LEU A 125 -7.59 -13.53 -16.62
CA LEU A 125 -8.32 -13.07 -15.44
C LEU A 125 -8.36 -14.17 -14.37
N CYS A 126 -8.13 -13.79 -13.11
CA CYS A 126 -8.19 -14.76 -12.01
C CYS A 126 -9.64 -15.13 -11.66
N PRO A 127 -9.86 -16.25 -10.92
CA PRO A 127 -11.21 -16.69 -10.53
C PRO A 127 -12.02 -15.64 -9.77
N LYS A 128 -11.37 -14.79 -8.97
CA LYS A 128 -12.04 -13.67 -8.27
C LYS A 128 -12.66 -12.68 -9.24
N GLY A 129 -11.96 -12.37 -10.34
CA GLY A 129 -12.45 -11.44 -11.36
C GLY A 129 -13.66 -12.00 -12.10
N GLN A 130 -13.61 -13.27 -12.50
CA GLN A 130 -14.73 -13.99 -13.12
C GLN A 130 -15.96 -14.04 -12.20
N ALA A 131 -15.75 -14.24 -10.89
CA ALA A 131 -16.81 -14.23 -9.88
C ALA A 131 -17.48 -12.85 -9.68
N GLY A 132 -16.97 -11.78 -10.29
CA GLY A 132 -17.55 -10.44 -10.18
C GLY A 132 -19.01 -10.34 -10.60
N LEU A 133 -19.47 -11.21 -11.51
CA LEU A 133 -20.89 -11.28 -11.89
C LEU A 133 -21.79 -11.65 -10.71
N GLN A 134 -21.33 -12.53 -9.82
CA GLN A 134 -22.09 -12.92 -8.62
C GLN A 134 -22.25 -11.73 -7.67
N THR A 135 -21.26 -10.84 -7.58
CA THR A 135 -21.38 -9.60 -6.78
C THR A 135 -22.41 -8.63 -7.37
N VAL A 136 -22.47 -8.51 -8.70
CA VAL A 136 -23.42 -7.60 -9.38
C VAL A 136 -24.87 -8.08 -9.20
N TYR A 137 -25.08 -9.39 -9.32
CA TYR A 137 -26.39 -10.05 -9.26
C TYR A 137 -26.71 -10.68 -7.90
N ASP A 138 -25.97 -10.31 -6.84
CA ASP A 138 -26.22 -10.81 -5.50
C ASP A 138 -27.68 -10.51 -5.09
N PRO A 139 -28.49 -11.54 -4.76
CA PRO A 139 -29.89 -11.34 -4.38
C PRO A 139 -30.05 -10.51 -3.10
N TYR A 140 -29.00 -10.43 -2.26
CA TYR A 140 -28.98 -9.64 -1.02
C TYR A 140 -28.50 -8.20 -1.22
N ARG A 141 -28.19 -7.78 -2.45
CA ARG A 141 -27.74 -6.41 -2.73
C ARG A 141 -28.81 -5.38 -2.34
N ILE A 142 -28.40 -4.37 -1.57
CA ILE A 142 -29.27 -3.25 -1.19
C ILE A 142 -29.60 -2.40 -2.43
N ARG A 143 -30.89 -2.18 -2.70
CA ARG A 143 -31.41 -1.44 -3.86
C ARG A 143 -32.18 -0.15 -3.51
N LYS A 144 -32.40 0.09 -2.22
CA LYS A 144 -33.10 1.27 -1.69
C LYS A 144 -32.36 1.80 -0.46
N VAL A 145 -32.58 3.06 -0.11
CA VAL A 145 -32.02 3.61 1.13
C VAL A 145 -32.71 2.99 2.32
N LEU A 146 -31.91 2.52 3.28
CA LEU A 146 -32.39 1.96 4.53
C LEU A 146 -32.06 2.90 5.68
N LYS A 147 -33.08 3.27 6.44
CA LYS A 147 -32.95 4.00 7.71
C LYS A 147 -33.27 3.06 8.86
N ARG A 148 -32.47 3.10 9.90
CA ARG A 148 -32.66 2.27 11.10
C ARG A 148 -34.00 2.60 11.78
N ALA A 149 -34.70 1.57 12.26
CA ALA A 149 -36.00 1.67 12.91
C ALA A 149 -36.07 1.02 14.31
N GLY A 150 -34.97 0.41 14.79
CA GLY A 150 -34.81 -0.12 16.15
C GLY A 150 -33.43 0.27 16.70
N LYS A 151 -33.02 -0.22 17.88
CA LYS A 151 -31.68 0.11 18.42
C LYS A 151 -30.56 -0.30 17.45
N ARG A 152 -29.43 0.41 17.46
CA ARG A 152 -28.27 0.02 16.64
C ARG A 152 -27.87 -1.42 16.98
N GLY A 153 -27.61 -2.24 15.97
CA GLY A 153 -27.35 -3.68 16.12
C GLY A 153 -28.58 -4.59 16.07
N GLU A 154 -29.83 -4.10 16.19
CA GLU A 154 -31.04 -4.96 16.17
C GLU A 154 -31.46 -5.43 14.76
N ASN A 155 -30.78 -4.95 13.72
CA ASN A 155 -31.10 -5.23 12.31
C ASN A 155 -32.56 -4.90 11.91
N LYS A 156 -33.12 -3.80 12.45
CA LYS A 156 -34.45 -3.28 12.09
C LYS A 156 -34.32 -2.05 11.22
N TRP A 157 -34.94 -2.09 10.04
CA TRP A 157 -34.80 -1.06 9.01
C TRP A 157 -36.15 -0.71 8.39
N ILE A 158 -36.30 0.54 7.99
CA ILE A 158 -37.36 1.03 7.09
C ILE A 158 -36.72 1.56 5.81
N THR A 159 -37.48 1.56 4.72
CA THR A 159 -37.07 2.24 3.50
C THR A 159 -37.49 3.70 3.54
N ILE A 160 -36.60 4.60 3.10
CA ILE A 160 -36.91 6.01 2.90
C ILE A 160 -36.51 6.47 1.48
N PRO A 161 -37.11 7.54 0.95
CA PRO A 161 -36.64 8.21 -0.26
C PRO A 161 -35.20 8.72 -0.14
N PHE A 162 -34.50 8.81 -1.27
CA PHE A 162 -33.09 9.23 -1.30
C PHE A 162 -32.91 10.70 -0.92
N ASP A 163 -33.79 11.57 -1.41
CA ASP A 163 -33.85 13.00 -1.08
C ASP A 163 -34.10 13.23 0.42
N GLN A 164 -35.01 12.46 1.03
CA GLN A 164 -35.20 12.48 2.49
C GLN A 164 -33.91 12.11 3.23
N ALA A 165 -33.19 11.08 2.77
CA ALA A 165 -31.95 10.66 3.41
C ALA A 165 -30.87 11.76 3.36
N ILE A 166 -30.74 12.44 2.22
CA ILE A 166 -29.82 13.57 2.07
C ILE A 166 -30.22 14.72 3.00
N ASP A 167 -31.50 15.08 3.05
CA ASP A 167 -32.00 16.14 3.94
C ASP A 167 -31.69 15.83 5.41
N GLU A 168 -32.02 14.61 5.87
CA GLU A 168 -31.77 14.18 7.25
C GLU A 168 -30.27 14.17 7.60
N ILE A 169 -29.40 13.72 6.69
CA ILE A 169 -27.93 13.71 6.90
C ILE A 169 -27.38 15.15 6.98
N VAL A 170 -27.86 16.05 6.12
CA VAL A 170 -27.35 17.42 6.04
C VAL A 170 -27.87 18.27 7.19
N ASN A 171 -29.17 18.20 7.47
CA ASN A 171 -29.84 19.09 8.43
C ASN A 171 -29.94 18.50 9.85
N GLY A 172 -29.82 17.19 10.02
CA GLY A 172 -29.93 16.54 11.33
C GLY A 172 -31.34 16.66 11.93
N GLY A 173 -31.42 16.65 13.26
CA GLY A 173 -32.67 16.77 14.01
C GLY A 173 -33.03 15.53 14.82
N TYR A 174 -34.30 15.41 15.21
CA TYR A 174 -34.80 14.28 15.99
C TYR A 174 -35.18 13.09 15.09
N LEU A 175 -34.17 12.47 14.49
CA LEU A 175 -34.34 11.49 13.40
C LEU A 175 -34.88 10.14 13.86
N PHE A 176 -34.78 9.81 15.15
CA PHE A 176 -35.07 8.49 15.72
C PHE A 176 -36.14 8.52 16.82
N LYS A 177 -37.07 9.47 16.75
CA LYS A 177 -38.19 9.64 17.72
C LYS A 177 -39.00 8.37 17.99
N ASN A 178 -39.07 7.48 17.01
CA ASN A 178 -39.80 6.22 17.04
C ASN A 178 -38.96 5.05 17.60
N VAL A 179 -37.69 5.27 17.94
CA VAL A 179 -36.80 4.25 18.51
C VAL A 179 -36.78 4.38 20.02
N LYS A 180 -37.09 3.29 20.72
CA LYS A 180 -37.11 3.23 22.18
C LYS A 180 -35.74 3.61 22.78
N GLY A 181 -35.71 4.65 23.61
CA GLY A 181 -34.50 5.20 24.24
C GLY A 181 -33.78 6.29 23.45
N GLU A 182 -34.32 6.71 22.30
CA GLU A 182 -33.78 7.78 21.46
C GLU A 182 -34.84 8.83 21.09
N GLU A 183 -35.98 8.83 21.79
CA GLU A 183 -37.14 9.68 21.51
C GLU A 183 -36.78 11.17 21.49
N ASN A 184 -35.87 11.56 22.39
CA ASN A 184 -35.39 12.92 22.57
C ASN A 184 -33.96 13.12 22.04
N ARG A 185 -33.41 12.18 21.26
CA ARG A 185 -32.05 12.31 20.72
C ARG A 185 -32.04 13.28 19.54
N TYR A 186 -31.31 14.37 19.70
CA TYR A 186 -31.00 15.28 18.61
C TYR A 186 -29.71 14.85 17.92
N VAL A 187 -29.78 14.61 16.61
CA VAL A 187 -28.63 14.26 15.76
C VAL A 187 -28.12 15.54 15.10
N THR A 188 -26.82 15.85 15.26
CA THR A 188 -26.19 16.99 14.60
C THR A 188 -26.04 16.72 13.10
N GLY A 189 -26.55 17.61 12.24
CA GLY A 189 -26.40 17.50 10.79
C GLY A 189 -25.05 18.00 10.29
N LEU A 190 -24.66 17.58 9.07
CA LEU A 190 -23.41 18.05 8.44
C LEU A 190 -23.35 19.58 8.28
N LYS A 191 -24.51 20.25 8.15
CA LYS A 191 -24.60 21.71 8.05
C LYS A 191 -24.06 22.42 9.30
N ASP A 192 -24.33 21.87 10.48
CA ASP A 192 -23.88 22.41 11.76
C ASP A 192 -22.40 22.08 12.02
N LEU A 193 -21.96 20.90 11.57
CA LEU A 193 -20.56 20.48 11.65
C LEU A 193 -19.65 21.27 10.71
N TRP A 194 -20.16 21.75 9.57
CA TRP A 194 -19.44 22.65 8.67
C TRP A 194 -19.40 24.08 9.22
N ALA A 195 -18.76 24.26 10.38
CA ALA A 195 -18.82 25.50 11.16
C ALA A 195 -17.87 26.59 10.63
N LEU A 196 -16.62 26.22 10.31
CA LEU A 196 -15.64 27.12 9.70
C LEU A 196 -15.68 26.96 8.17
N ARG A 197 -16.25 27.96 7.48
CA ARG A 197 -16.50 27.92 6.03
C ARG A 197 -15.65 28.86 5.20
N ASP A 198 -15.06 29.88 5.84
CA ASP A 198 -14.27 30.91 5.18
C ASP A 198 -12.84 30.39 4.94
N PRO A 199 -12.42 30.18 3.68
CA PRO A 199 -11.10 29.63 3.36
C PRO A 199 -9.94 30.52 3.79
N GLU A 200 -10.10 31.85 3.72
CA GLU A 200 -9.03 32.79 4.07
C GLU A 200 -8.82 32.83 5.58
N VAL A 201 -9.91 32.75 6.35
CA VAL A 201 -9.82 32.64 7.81
C VAL A 201 -9.22 31.29 8.20
N ALA A 202 -9.68 30.19 7.59
CA ALA A 202 -9.12 28.86 7.86
C ALA A 202 -7.61 28.80 7.63
N LYS A 203 -7.12 29.41 6.54
CA LYS A 203 -5.69 29.50 6.24
C LYS A 203 -4.90 30.33 7.26
N LYS A 204 -5.46 31.45 7.74
CA LYS A 204 -4.82 32.25 8.81
C LYS A 204 -4.76 31.49 10.12
N MET A 205 -5.84 30.79 10.48
CA MET A 205 -5.90 29.98 11.70
C MET A 205 -4.94 28.78 11.63
N ASP A 206 -4.84 28.08 10.50
CA ASP A 206 -3.87 27.00 10.27
C ASP A 206 -2.43 27.47 10.48
N LYS A 207 -2.08 28.67 9.98
CA LYS A 207 -0.76 29.26 10.19
C LYS A 207 -0.49 29.51 11.67
N ALA A 208 -1.43 30.14 12.38
CA ALA A 208 -1.28 30.41 13.81
C ALA A 208 -1.20 29.12 14.65
N VAL A 209 -1.99 28.09 14.31
CA VAL A 209 -1.91 26.76 14.93
C VAL A 209 -0.57 26.08 14.63
N SER A 210 -0.04 26.22 13.42
CA SER A 210 1.29 25.70 13.07
C SER A 210 2.40 26.35 13.90
N GLU A 211 2.30 27.67 14.17
CA GLU A 211 3.22 28.37 15.07
C GLU A 211 3.13 27.82 16.51
N ILE A 212 1.92 27.58 17.02
CA ILE A 212 1.69 26.96 18.34
C ILE A 212 2.31 25.57 18.43
N LEU A 213 2.13 24.72 17.41
CA LEU A 213 2.66 23.35 17.40
C LEU A 213 4.19 23.29 17.30
N HIS A 214 4.81 24.28 16.63
CA HIS A 214 6.26 24.35 16.50
C HIS A 214 6.96 24.90 17.75
N GLU A 215 6.27 25.68 18.57
CA GLU A 215 6.82 26.16 19.84
C GLU A 215 7.00 25.00 20.83
N LYS A 216 8.19 24.93 21.43
CA LYS A 216 8.56 23.89 22.40
C LYS A 216 8.55 24.41 23.84
N ASP A 217 8.72 25.72 24.02
CA ASP A 217 8.58 26.35 25.32
C ASP A 217 7.10 26.45 25.72
N LYS A 218 6.78 25.93 26.90
CA LYS A 218 5.40 25.86 27.38
C LYS A 218 4.78 27.23 27.60
N VAL A 219 5.54 28.18 28.16
CA VAL A 219 5.04 29.52 28.48
C VAL A 219 4.75 30.30 27.19
N LYS A 220 5.68 30.26 26.23
CA LYS A 220 5.48 30.88 24.92
C LYS A 220 4.32 30.24 24.15
N LYS A 221 4.15 28.92 24.26
CA LYS A 221 3.01 28.23 23.66
C LYS A 221 1.68 28.74 24.23
N GLU A 222 1.58 28.90 25.55
CA GLU A 222 0.39 29.48 26.21
C GLU A 222 0.13 30.93 25.77
N GLU A 223 1.18 31.73 25.58
CA GLU A 223 1.06 33.09 25.03
C GLU A 223 0.54 33.09 23.59
N LEU A 224 1.02 32.17 22.74
CA LEU A 224 0.52 32.02 21.37
C LEU A 224 -0.95 31.59 21.33
N VAL A 225 -1.40 30.74 22.27
CA VAL A 225 -2.83 30.41 22.42
C VAL A 225 -3.66 31.64 22.81
N LYS A 226 -3.17 32.47 23.74
CA LYS A 226 -3.84 33.75 24.09
C LYS A 226 -3.91 34.69 22.89
N LYS A 227 -2.81 34.82 22.12
CA LYS A 227 -2.78 35.61 20.89
C LYS A 227 -3.78 35.09 19.87
N PHE A 228 -3.85 33.77 19.66
CA PHE A 228 -4.82 33.14 18.78
C PHE A 228 -6.26 33.51 19.18
N LYS A 229 -6.59 33.42 20.48
CA LYS A 229 -7.92 33.79 20.99
C LYS A 229 -8.27 35.25 20.73
N ALA A 230 -7.31 36.15 20.90
CA ALA A 230 -7.51 37.58 20.66
C ALA A 230 -7.70 37.89 19.16
N GLU A 231 -6.90 37.27 18.29
CA GLU A 231 -6.93 37.49 16.84
C GLU A 231 -8.20 36.92 16.20
N PHE A 232 -8.67 35.75 16.66
CA PHE A 232 -9.81 35.03 16.08
C PHE A 232 -11.06 35.04 16.96
N LYS A 233 -11.26 36.11 17.77
CA LYS A 233 -12.37 36.24 18.73
C LYS A 233 -13.76 35.91 18.15
N ASP A 234 -14.02 36.32 16.90
CA ASP A 234 -15.31 36.16 16.23
C ASP A 234 -15.50 34.72 15.67
N TYR A 235 -14.46 33.88 15.75
CA TYR A 235 -14.44 32.52 15.22
C TYR A 235 -14.23 31.47 16.32
N LEU A 236 -14.07 31.85 17.59
CA LEU A 236 -13.85 30.89 18.69
C LEU A 236 -14.99 29.89 18.83
N GLY A 237 -16.25 30.31 18.60
CA GLY A 237 -17.41 29.40 18.60
C GLY A 237 -17.42 28.36 17.47
N LYS A 238 -16.48 28.44 16.52
CA LYS A 238 -16.30 27.47 15.43
C LYS A 238 -15.19 26.46 15.72
N MET A 239 -14.47 26.62 16.83
CA MET A 239 -13.41 25.71 17.28
C MET A 239 -13.99 24.59 18.13
N ILE A 240 -13.35 23.41 18.10
CA ILE A 240 -13.70 22.32 19.02
C ILE A 240 -13.44 22.78 20.47
N ASP A 241 -12.26 23.35 20.68
CA ASP A 241 -11.85 23.93 21.95
C ASP A 241 -10.93 25.13 21.69
N PRO A 242 -11.36 26.36 22.00
CA PRO A 242 -10.52 27.55 21.87
C PRO A 242 -9.27 27.56 22.76
N ASP A 243 -9.25 26.85 23.90
CA ASP A 243 -8.08 26.69 24.77
C ASP A 243 -7.06 25.72 24.19
N HIS A 244 -7.51 24.82 23.31
CA HIS A 244 -6.70 23.87 22.57
C HIS A 244 -6.91 24.05 21.05
N PRO A 245 -6.49 25.20 20.48
CA PRO A 245 -6.80 25.56 19.09
C PRO A 245 -6.20 24.59 18.06
N ASP A 246 -5.15 23.85 18.46
CA ASP A 246 -4.56 22.77 17.68
C ASP A 246 -5.47 21.55 17.53
N LEU A 247 -6.56 21.39 18.29
CA LEU A 247 -7.61 20.40 17.98
C LEU A 247 -8.37 20.74 16.68
N GLY A 248 -8.35 22.01 16.29
CA GLY A 248 -8.93 22.50 15.04
C GLY A 248 -10.43 22.84 15.14
N PRO A 249 -11.07 23.12 14.00
CA PRO A 249 -12.46 23.55 13.94
C PRO A 249 -13.43 22.40 14.20
N ILE A 250 -14.68 22.71 14.53
CA ILE A 250 -15.79 21.75 14.71
C ILE A 250 -15.94 20.85 13.47
N ASN A 251 -15.51 21.29 12.29
CA ASN A 251 -15.45 20.50 11.06
C ASN A 251 -14.71 19.17 11.26
N ASN A 252 -13.68 19.11 12.11
CA ASN A 252 -12.93 17.90 12.43
C ASN A 252 -13.78 16.83 13.14
N GLN A 253 -14.95 17.18 13.71
CA GLN A 253 -15.87 16.22 14.33
C GLN A 253 -16.64 15.36 13.31
N MET A 254 -16.40 15.53 12.00
CA MET A 254 -16.85 14.63 10.93
C MET A 254 -15.69 13.77 10.44
N VAL A 255 -15.87 12.44 10.42
CA VAL A 255 -14.92 11.49 9.86
C VAL A 255 -15.49 10.89 8.58
N PHE A 256 -14.70 10.92 7.51
CA PHE A 256 -14.93 10.10 6.33
C PHE A 256 -13.91 8.96 6.32
N MET A 257 -14.38 7.73 6.50
CA MET A 257 -13.54 6.54 6.48
C MET A 257 -13.93 5.58 5.35
N TRP A 258 -12.95 4.85 4.82
CA TRP A 258 -13.22 3.89 3.74
C TRP A 258 -12.42 2.60 3.87
N GLY A 259 -12.99 1.53 3.31
CA GLY A 259 -12.25 0.31 3.02
C GLY A 259 -11.62 0.41 1.63
N ARG A 260 -12.29 -0.12 0.60
CA ARG A 260 -11.79 -0.04 -0.78
C ARG A 260 -12.06 1.33 -1.39
N LEU A 261 -10.99 2.03 -1.79
CA LEU A 261 -11.05 3.26 -2.57
C LEU A 261 -9.99 3.24 -3.67
N LYS A 262 -10.32 3.81 -4.82
CA LYS A 262 -9.47 3.89 -6.01
C LYS A 262 -9.60 5.28 -6.64
N ASP A 263 -8.66 5.59 -7.52
CA ASP A 263 -8.52 6.90 -8.16
C ASP A 263 -9.82 7.33 -8.87
N GLY A 264 -10.03 8.64 -8.99
CA GLY A 264 -11.30 9.27 -9.35
C GLY A 264 -12.25 9.40 -8.16
N ARG A 265 -12.59 8.29 -7.48
CA ARG A 265 -13.40 8.34 -6.24
C ARG A 265 -12.60 8.86 -5.05
N GLY A 266 -11.34 8.46 -4.97
CA GLY A 266 -10.40 8.93 -3.95
C GLY A 266 -10.27 10.45 -3.95
N ASP A 267 -10.14 11.02 -5.14
CA ASP A 267 -10.03 12.45 -5.35
C ASP A 267 -11.31 13.16 -4.93
N LEU A 268 -12.49 12.65 -5.30
CA LEU A 268 -13.78 13.22 -4.90
C LEU A 268 -14.01 13.20 -3.38
N ILE A 269 -13.72 12.07 -2.71
CA ILE A 269 -13.90 11.96 -1.25
C ILE A 269 -12.97 12.90 -0.51
N LYS A 270 -11.69 12.97 -0.92
CA LYS A 270 -10.72 13.90 -0.33
C LYS A 270 -11.11 15.34 -0.61
N ARG A 271 -11.56 15.64 -1.83
CA ARG A 271 -12.08 16.95 -2.20
C ARG A 271 -13.23 17.39 -1.31
N PHE A 272 -14.22 16.50 -1.12
CA PHE A 272 -15.35 16.76 -0.24
C PHE A 272 -14.90 16.97 1.22
N THR A 273 -14.11 16.04 1.76
CA THR A 273 -13.80 16.00 3.20
C THR A 273 -12.75 17.02 3.61
N LEU A 274 -11.65 17.11 2.86
CA LEU A 274 -10.50 17.96 3.17
C LEU A 274 -10.70 19.37 2.59
N ASP A 275 -10.92 19.46 1.29
CA ASP A 275 -10.79 20.71 0.54
C ASP A 275 -12.07 21.57 0.52
N ALA A 276 -13.24 20.99 0.82
CA ALA A 276 -14.52 21.70 0.90
C ALA A 276 -15.05 21.73 2.34
N PHE A 277 -15.14 20.58 3.00
CA PHE A 277 -15.65 20.50 4.37
C PHE A 277 -14.61 20.97 5.39
N GLY A 278 -13.30 20.91 5.11
CA GLY A 278 -12.25 21.39 6.01
C GLY A 278 -12.00 20.49 7.23
N SER A 279 -12.37 19.20 7.16
CA SER A 279 -12.03 18.21 8.19
C SER A 279 -10.67 17.60 7.90
N THR A 280 -9.86 17.38 8.93
CA THR A 280 -8.61 16.60 8.84
C THR A 280 -8.85 15.09 8.77
N ASN A 281 -10.11 14.64 8.91
CA ASN A 281 -10.44 13.24 9.12
C ASN A 281 -10.96 12.52 7.88
N ALA A 282 -10.10 12.41 6.87
CA ALA A 282 -10.32 11.55 5.70
C ALA A 282 -9.34 10.35 5.74
N HIS A 283 -9.81 9.18 6.21
CA HIS A 283 -8.92 8.06 6.55
C HIS A 283 -9.22 6.76 5.80
N GLY A 284 -8.17 6.15 5.25
CA GLY A 284 -8.24 4.85 4.58
C GLY A 284 -7.79 3.66 5.42
N HIS A 285 -7.95 2.46 4.88
CA HIS A 285 -7.58 1.20 5.54
C HIS A 285 -6.10 0.80 5.43
N THR A 286 -5.17 1.74 5.22
CA THR A 286 -3.78 1.42 4.85
C THR A 286 -3.11 0.47 5.84
N THR A 287 -3.21 0.74 7.13
CA THR A 287 -2.45 0.04 8.18
C THR A 287 -2.83 -1.44 8.32
N VAL A 288 -4.12 -1.76 8.23
CA VAL A 288 -4.61 -3.16 8.20
C VAL A 288 -4.34 -3.85 6.85
N CYS A 289 -4.06 -3.09 5.81
CA CYS A 289 -3.64 -3.62 4.51
C CYS A 289 -2.13 -3.89 4.50
N GLN A 290 -1.30 -2.84 4.43
CA GLN A 290 0.13 -2.91 4.11
C GLN A 290 0.93 -1.79 4.81
N GLY A 291 0.48 -1.32 5.98
CA GLY A 291 1.06 -0.15 6.66
C GLY A 291 2.58 -0.17 6.75
N SER A 292 3.15 -1.21 7.37
CA SER A 292 4.59 -1.28 7.60
C SER A 292 5.40 -1.33 6.30
N LEU A 293 4.89 -1.93 5.20
CA LEU A 293 5.58 -1.91 3.90
C LEU A 293 5.73 -0.47 3.41
N TYR A 294 4.61 0.26 3.40
CA TYR A 294 4.58 1.65 2.95
C TYR A 294 5.41 2.58 3.83
N PHE A 295 5.40 2.40 5.14
CA PHE A 295 6.16 3.27 6.04
C PHE A 295 7.66 2.97 6.02
N THR A 296 8.02 1.71 5.75
CA THR A 296 9.43 1.34 5.52
C THR A 296 9.93 1.96 4.23
N GLY A 297 9.20 1.81 3.11
CA GLY A 297 9.58 2.44 1.85
C GLY A 297 9.59 3.97 1.92
N LYS A 298 8.67 4.56 2.69
CA LYS A 298 8.68 5.99 3.00
C LYS A 298 9.94 6.42 3.74
N ALA A 299 10.30 5.75 4.83
CA ALA A 299 11.50 6.07 5.58
C ALA A 299 12.79 5.88 4.75
N MET A 300 12.85 4.82 3.93
CA MET A 300 14.01 4.53 3.07
C MET A 300 14.13 5.47 1.87
N SER A 301 13.09 6.25 1.54
CA SER A 301 13.09 7.21 0.42
C SER A 301 13.22 8.66 0.87
N GLU A 302 13.53 8.90 2.15
CA GLU A 302 13.84 10.24 2.63
C GLU A 302 15.11 10.79 1.96
N GLN A 303 15.10 12.07 1.64
CA GLN A 303 16.15 12.75 0.89
C GLN A 303 16.58 14.02 1.62
N TRP A 304 17.86 14.38 1.59
CA TRP A 304 18.37 15.59 2.22
C TRP A 304 18.28 16.77 1.24
N GLN A 305 17.15 17.47 1.24
CA GLN A 305 16.84 18.47 0.21
C GLN A 305 16.29 19.77 0.81
N PHE A 306 16.36 20.83 0.01
CA PHE A 306 15.76 22.11 0.34
C PHE A 306 14.23 22.00 0.36
N ASP A 307 13.60 22.35 1.48
CA ASP A 307 12.15 22.40 1.62
C ASP A 307 11.64 23.81 1.39
N GLU A 308 10.82 23.99 0.35
CA GLU A 308 10.28 25.29 -0.05
C GLU A 308 9.38 25.93 1.01
N LYS A 309 8.70 25.12 1.84
CA LYS A 309 7.76 25.63 2.85
C LYS A 309 8.52 26.21 4.05
N ASP A 310 9.54 25.51 4.53
CA ASP A 310 10.33 25.91 5.70
C ASP A 310 11.56 26.75 5.32
N LYS A 311 11.81 26.94 4.01
CA LYS A 311 12.95 27.69 3.45
C LYS A 311 14.31 27.22 3.98
N LYS A 312 14.47 25.90 4.20
CA LYS A 312 15.70 25.29 4.74
C LYS A 312 15.90 23.87 4.25
N VAL A 313 17.14 23.38 4.32
CA VAL A 313 17.46 21.98 4.03
C VAL A 313 17.06 21.11 5.20
N LYS A 314 16.36 20.01 4.93
CA LYS A 314 16.03 18.97 5.90
C LYS A 314 15.78 17.65 5.17
N TRP A 315 15.61 16.59 5.94
CA TRP A 315 15.08 15.34 5.40
C TRP A 315 13.66 15.55 4.88
N THR A 316 13.41 15.13 3.63
CA THR A 316 12.06 15.04 3.08
C THR A 316 11.25 14.03 3.90
N LYS A 317 9.94 14.04 3.73
CA LYS A 317 9.06 13.06 4.40
C LYS A 317 9.08 11.67 3.72
N GLY A 318 9.87 11.50 2.65
CA GLY A 318 9.82 10.33 1.77
C GLY A 318 8.46 10.14 1.08
N ASP A 319 8.37 9.11 0.24
CA ASP A 319 7.15 8.77 -0.50
C ASP A 319 6.49 7.51 0.06
N LYS A 320 5.15 7.50 0.11
CA LYS A 320 4.39 6.32 0.56
C LYS A 320 4.31 5.26 -0.56
N PHE A 321 5.35 4.45 -0.70
CA PHE A 321 5.41 3.31 -1.63
C PHE A 321 6.22 2.15 -1.03
N TYR A 322 6.39 1.07 -1.79
CA TYR A 322 7.41 0.07 -1.55
C TYR A 322 7.79 -0.59 -2.88
N TRP A 323 8.98 -1.17 -2.95
CA TRP A 323 9.52 -1.82 -4.14
C TRP A 323 8.96 -3.23 -4.33
N GLN A 324 8.98 -3.70 -5.57
CA GLN A 324 8.50 -5.02 -5.98
C GLN A 324 9.49 -5.63 -6.96
N GLY A 325 9.57 -6.96 -7.01
CA GLY A 325 10.42 -7.66 -7.97
C GLY A 325 9.91 -7.53 -9.40
N GLU A 326 10.83 -7.22 -10.31
CA GLU A 326 10.62 -7.26 -11.75
C GLU A 326 10.70 -8.73 -12.20
N LEU A 327 9.55 -9.39 -12.29
CA LEU A 327 9.47 -10.85 -12.48
C LEU A 327 9.72 -11.31 -13.92
N GLU A 328 9.77 -10.39 -14.88
CA GLU A 328 9.94 -10.71 -16.29
C GLU A 328 11.38 -11.07 -16.64
N HIS A 329 12.36 -10.46 -15.97
CA HIS A 329 13.78 -10.72 -16.22
C HIS A 329 14.53 -11.29 -15.02
N ALA A 330 13.89 -11.40 -13.85
CA ALA A 330 14.49 -12.06 -12.70
C ALA A 330 14.87 -13.51 -13.02
N GLU A 331 16.05 -13.92 -12.53
CA GLU A 331 16.58 -15.28 -12.61
C GLU A 331 16.36 -16.03 -11.28
N PHE A 332 16.37 -15.29 -10.17
CA PHE A 332 16.04 -15.83 -8.85
C PHE A 332 15.15 -14.93 -8.02
N VAL A 333 14.14 -15.50 -7.38
CA VAL A 333 13.26 -14.74 -6.46
C VAL A 333 13.11 -15.46 -5.13
N ILE A 334 13.16 -14.71 -4.03
CA ILE A 334 12.72 -15.17 -2.72
C ILE A 334 11.39 -14.49 -2.44
N PHE A 335 10.31 -15.26 -2.40
CA PHE A 335 9.01 -14.76 -1.97
C PHE A 335 8.89 -14.90 -0.44
N VAL A 336 8.82 -13.79 0.28
CA VAL A 336 8.71 -13.78 1.75
C VAL A 336 7.32 -13.32 2.17
N GLY A 337 6.50 -14.26 2.67
CA GLY A 337 5.09 -14.01 2.97
C GLY A 337 4.26 -13.52 1.77
N ALA A 338 4.75 -13.77 0.56
CA ALA A 338 4.15 -13.37 -0.71
C ALA A 338 3.59 -14.60 -1.44
N SER A 339 2.30 -14.56 -1.81
CA SER A 339 1.64 -15.69 -2.48
C SER A 339 1.03 -15.28 -3.84
N PRO A 340 1.84 -14.96 -4.87
CA PRO A 340 1.37 -14.43 -6.16
C PRO A 340 0.35 -15.31 -6.91
N PHE A 341 0.33 -16.62 -6.70
CA PHE A 341 -0.66 -17.52 -7.33
C PHE A 341 -2.05 -17.50 -6.67
N GLU A 342 -2.22 -16.81 -5.54
CA GLU A 342 -3.47 -16.78 -4.76
C GLU A 342 -3.91 -15.34 -4.43
N ALA A 343 -2.96 -14.50 -4.05
CA ALA A 343 -3.12 -13.15 -3.54
C ALA A 343 -2.06 -12.20 -4.13
N ASN A 344 -1.67 -11.15 -3.39
CA ASN A 344 -0.72 -10.11 -3.85
C ASN A 344 -1.29 -9.24 -5.00
N TYR A 345 -0.45 -8.47 -5.70
CA TYR A 345 -0.84 -7.60 -6.83
C TYR A 345 -1.15 -8.44 -8.06
N GLY A 346 -2.36 -9.01 -8.07
CA GLY A 346 -3.04 -9.53 -9.24
C GLY A 346 -2.35 -10.73 -9.84
N PRO A 347 -2.89 -11.95 -9.61
CA PRO A 347 -2.34 -13.14 -10.25
C PRO A 347 -2.10 -12.95 -11.76
N PRO A 348 -3.01 -12.38 -12.57
CA PRO A 348 -2.81 -12.31 -14.02
C PRO A 348 -1.52 -11.60 -14.48
N PHE A 349 -1.07 -10.58 -13.74
CA PHE A 349 0.16 -9.85 -14.07
C PHE A 349 1.41 -10.60 -13.62
N ARG A 350 1.41 -11.13 -12.39
CA ARG A 350 2.61 -11.72 -11.79
C ARG A 350 2.78 -13.19 -12.16
N THR A 351 1.69 -13.98 -12.16
CA THR A 351 1.79 -15.43 -12.36
C THR A 351 2.15 -15.81 -13.78
N THR A 352 1.74 -15.03 -14.78
CA THR A 352 2.11 -15.25 -16.19
C THR A 352 3.63 -15.16 -16.35
N ARG A 353 4.25 -14.07 -15.84
CA ARG A 353 5.71 -13.88 -15.82
C ARG A 353 6.46 -14.97 -15.05
N ILE A 354 5.94 -15.36 -13.88
CA ILE A 354 6.54 -16.45 -13.09
C ILE A 354 6.44 -17.78 -13.85
N THR A 355 5.28 -18.08 -14.44
CA THR A 355 5.05 -19.35 -15.15
C THR A 355 5.93 -19.43 -16.40
N ASP A 356 6.01 -18.35 -17.17
CA ASP A 356 6.92 -18.25 -18.32
C ASP A 356 8.38 -18.46 -17.90
N GLY A 357 8.83 -17.79 -16.83
CA GLY A 357 10.17 -17.96 -16.29
C GLY A 357 10.46 -19.39 -15.85
N LEU A 358 9.50 -20.07 -15.20
CA LEU A 358 9.63 -21.47 -14.80
C LEU A 358 9.72 -22.42 -16.02
N VAL A 359 8.85 -22.22 -17.01
CA VAL A 359 8.75 -23.10 -18.19
C VAL A 359 9.97 -22.94 -19.10
N SER A 360 10.45 -21.72 -19.27
CA SER A 360 11.67 -21.42 -20.03
C SER A 360 12.97 -21.84 -19.31
N GLY A 361 12.89 -22.12 -18.00
CA GLY A 361 14.06 -22.40 -17.16
C GLY A 361 14.83 -21.15 -16.71
N ARG A 362 14.38 -19.94 -17.08
CA ARG A 362 14.99 -18.67 -16.67
C ARG A 362 14.88 -18.40 -15.18
N LEU A 363 13.69 -18.65 -14.60
CA LEU A 363 13.38 -18.27 -13.23
C LEU A 363 13.40 -19.50 -12.33
N LYS A 364 14.16 -19.40 -11.23
CA LYS A 364 14.09 -20.27 -10.06
C LYS A 364 13.60 -19.43 -8.88
N TYR A 365 12.86 -20.01 -7.93
CA TYR A 365 12.47 -19.24 -6.74
C TYR A 365 12.30 -20.08 -5.48
N ALA A 366 12.48 -19.42 -4.34
CA ALA A 366 12.20 -19.94 -3.01
C ALA A 366 11.00 -19.23 -2.38
N VAL A 367 10.36 -19.87 -1.41
CA VAL A 367 9.25 -19.31 -0.65
C VAL A 367 9.50 -19.48 0.84
N ILE A 368 9.45 -18.37 1.58
CA ILE A 368 9.42 -18.35 3.03
C ILE A 368 7.99 -18.01 3.46
N ASP A 369 7.27 -19.02 3.96
CA ASP A 369 5.86 -18.93 4.36
C ASP A 369 5.56 -20.09 5.33
N PRO A 370 4.95 -19.86 6.50
CA PRO A 370 4.58 -20.94 7.42
C PRO A 370 3.59 -21.95 6.80
N ARG A 371 2.92 -21.59 5.71
CA ARG A 371 1.99 -22.46 4.98
C ARG A 371 2.58 -22.83 3.61
N LEU A 372 2.49 -24.12 3.25
CA LEU A 372 2.74 -24.59 1.89
C LEU A 372 1.67 -24.04 0.93
N SER A 373 1.88 -22.81 0.46
CA SER A 373 1.01 -22.08 -0.46
C SER A 373 1.04 -22.66 -1.89
N LYS A 374 0.14 -22.21 -2.78
CA LYS A 374 0.21 -22.61 -4.21
C LYS A 374 1.48 -22.09 -4.91
N THR A 375 2.06 -21.02 -4.37
CA THR A 375 3.38 -20.53 -4.76
C THR A 375 4.46 -21.48 -4.26
N ALA A 376 4.44 -21.86 -2.98
CA ALA A 376 5.42 -22.78 -2.41
C ALA A 376 5.40 -24.17 -3.07
N GLY A 377 4.22 -24.68 -3.45
CA GLY A 377 4.08 -25.97 -4.14
C GLY A 377 4.68 -26.03 -5.55
N LYS A 378 5.21 -24.92 -6.07
CA LYS A 378 5.95 -24.84 -7.34
C LYS A 378 7.37 -24.26 -7.16
N ALA A 379 7.79 -24.02 -5.91
CA ALA A 379 9.08 -23.44 -5.59
C ALA A 379 10.18 -24.49 -5.70
N TRP A 380 11.41 -24.04 -5.96
CA TRP A 380 12.60 -24.87 -5.78
C TRP A 380 12.79 -25.23 -4.30
N LYS A 381 12.51 -24.28 -3.40
CA LYS A 381 12.63 -24.46 -1.96
C LYS A 381 11.49 -23.77 -1.22
N TRP A 382 10.89 -24.49 -0.28
CA TRP A 382 9.91 -23.95 0.68
C TRP A 382 10.51 -24.02 2.08
N LEU A 383 10.39 -22.92 2.82
CA LEU A 383 10.88 -22.76 4.18
C LEU A 383 9.73 -22.34 5.09
N ASP A 384 9.45 -23.15 6.10
CA ASP A 384 8.39 -22.98 7.10
C ASP A 384 8.87 -22.15 8.30
N ALA A 385 9.48 -20.98 8.02
CA ALA A 385 9.96 -20.09 9.06
C ALA A 385 8.81 -19.63 9.99
N LYS A 386 9.14 -19.49 11.27
CA LYS A 386 8.20 -19.05 12.31
C LYS A 386 7.63 -17.65 11.97
N PRO A 387 6.30 -17.43 12.09
CA PRO A 387 5.72 -16.13 11.82
C PRO A 387 6.30 -15.01 12.71
N GLY A 388 6.65 -13.88 12.10
CA GLY A 388 7.16 -12.69 12.79
C GLY A 388 8.67 -12.71 13.04
N THR A 389 9.39 -13.75 12.62
CA THR A 389 10.85 -13.87 12.72
C THR A 389 11.56 -13.67 11.39
N GLU A 390 10.87 -13.19 10.36
CA GLU A 390 11.42 -13.06 9.01
C GLU A 390 12.58 -12.06 8.95
N GLY A 391 12.61 -11.05 9.83
CA GLY A 391 13.75 -10.13 9.97
C GLY A 391 15.02 -10.83 10.48
N ALA A 392 14.89 -11.82 11.37
CA ALA A 392 16.02 -12.64 11.84
C ALA A 392 16.58 -13.50 10.70
N PHE A 393 15.72 -14.04 9.84
CA PHE A 393 16.15 -14.79 8.65
C PHE A 393 16.99 -13.90 7.74
N ALA A 394 16.50 -12.69 7.43
CA ALA A 394 17.21 -11.72 6.61
C ALA A 394 18.56 -11.33 7.23
N LEU A 395 18.64 -11.10 8.55
CA LEU A 395 19.90 -10.80 9.24
C LEU A 395 20.92 -11.95 9.15
N GLY A 396 20.47 -13.21 9.26
CA GLY A 396 21.32 -14.37 9.04
C GLY A 396 21.89 -14.42 7.61
N MET A 397 21.07 -14.11 6.61
CA MET A 397 21.54 -14.02 5.21
C MET A 397 22.51 -12.85 5.02
N ILE A 398 22.20 -11.67 5.55
CA ILE A 398 23.04 -10.46 5.48
C ILE A 398 24.43 -10.75 6.06
N ARG A 399 24.48 -11.36 7.25
CA ARG A 399 25.73 -11.76 7.89
C ARG A 399 26.55 -12.65 6.96
N TRP A 400 25.96 -13.72 6.45
CA TRP A 400 26.66 -14.66 5.58
C TRP A 400 27.16 -13.99 4.29
N ILE A 401 26.35 -13.15 3.66
CA ILE A 401 26.73 -12.42 2.43
C ILE A 401 27.94 -11.52 2.67
N ILE A 402 27.97 -10.81 3.81
CA ILE A 402 29.08 -9.92 4.17
C ILE A 402 30.35 -10.71 4.49
N GLU A 403 30.26 -11.74 5.34
CA GLU A 403 31.41 -12.59 5.72
C GLU A 403 32.04 -13.29 4.51
N ASN A 404 31.22 -13.67 3.52
CA ASN A 404 31.66 -14.34 2.30
C ASN A 404 31.93 -13.38 1.12
N LYS A 405 31.90 -12.06 1.35
CA LYS A 405 32.15 -11.03 0.33
C LYS A 405 31.31 -11.20 -0.94
N ARG A 406 30.05 -11.62 -0.80
CA ARG A 406 29.12 -11.84 -1.92
C ARG A 406 28.15 -10.67 -2.16
N PHE A 407 28.51 -9.49 -1.68
CA PHE A 407 27.81 -8.24 -1.94
C PHE A 407 28.40 -7.50 -3.15
N ASP A 408 27.62 -6.62 -3.76
CA ASP A 408 28.08 -5.74 -4.84
C ASP A 408 28.89 -4.58 -4.27
N SER A 409 30.21 -4.80 -4.13
CA SER A 409 31.11 -3.78 -3.59
C SER A 409 31.16 -2.51 -4.43
N LYS A 410 31.05 -2.64 -5.77
CA LYS A 410 31.13 -1.50 -6.69
C LYS A 410 29.93 -0.57 -6.47
N TYR A 411 28.72 -1.13 -6.47
CA TYR A 411 27.50 -0.40 -6.13
C TYR A 411 27.54 0.23 -4.73
N LEU A 412 27.96 -0.52 -3.71
CA LEU A 412 27.92 -0.06 -2.33
C LEU A 412 28.96 1.03 -2.01
N MET A 413 30.04 1.14 -2.78
CA MET A 413 31.04 2.20 -2.59
C MET A 413 30.54 3.58 -3.04
N ASN A 414 29.52 3.63 -3.91
CA ASN A 414 28.99 4.88 -4.47
C ASN A 414 28.26 5.71 -3.41
N ALA A 415 28.88 6.83 -2.99
CA ALA A 415 28.32 7.73 -1.98
C ALA A 415 27.29 8.72 -2.57
N ASN A 416 27.42 9.04 -3.86
CA ASN A 416 26.61 10.03 -4.55
C ASN A 416 26.23 9.63 -5.98
N LYS A 417 25.37 10.45 -6.60
CA LYS A 417 24.89 10.26 -7.97
C LYS A 417 26.03 10.20 -9.01
N ALA A 418 27.04 11.06 -8.92
CA ALA A 418 28.15 11.09 -9.87
C ALA A 418 28.97 9.78 -9.88
N ALA A 419 29.22 9.19 -8.71
CA ALA A 419 29.90 7.90 -8.62
C ALA A 419 29.04 6.76 -9.20
N ALA A 420 27.74 6.75 -8.90
CA ALA A 420 26.80 5.81 -9.51
C ALA A 420 26.74 5.95 -11.05
N ASP A 421 26.69 7.18 -11.57
CA ASP A 421 26.70 7.45 -13.02
C ASP A 421 28.01 6.94 -13.65
N GLN A 422 29.17 7.18 -13.02
CA GLN A 422 30.48 6.67 -13.47
C GLN A 422 30.51 5.14 -13.52
N ASP A 423 29.84 4.50 -12.57
CA ASP A 423 29.80 3.06 -12.43
C ASP A 423 28.71 2.37 -13.26
N ASN A 424 27.87 3.15 -13.95
CA ASN A 424 26.69 2.71 -14.68
C ASN A 424 25.65 2.03 -13.77
N GLU A 425 25.46 2.62 -12.59
CA GLU A 425 24.45 2.25 -11.60
C GLU A 425 23.24 3.19 -11.66
N PRO A 426 22.00 2.68 -11.59
CA PRO A 426 20.81 3.53 -11.63
C PRO A 426 20.60 4.33 -10.33
N THR A 427 21.23 3.90 -9.24
CA THR A 427 21.05 4.45 -7.88
C THR A 427 22.35 4.39 -7.07
N TRP A 428 22.34 4.96 -5.87
CA TRP A 428 23.44 4.93 -4.90
C TRP A 428 22.89 4.68 -3.48
N THR A 429 23.76 4.46 -2.50
CA THR A 429 23.36 4.13 -1.12
C THR A 429 24.09 4.94 -0.06
N ASN A 430 23.69 4.78 1.19
CA ASN A 430 24.36 5.34 2.35
C ASN A 430 25.39 4.39 2.99
N ALA A 431 25.78 3.32 2.30
CA ALA A 431 26.69 2.29 2.83
C ALA A 431 28.03 2.86 3.32
N VAL A 432 28.58 3.86 2.62
CA VAL A 432 29.88 4.50 2.95
C VAL A 432 29.74 5.82 3.71
N TRP A 433 28.52 6.25 4.03
CA TRP A 433 28.31 7.51 4.74
C TRP A 433 28.74 7.35 6.20
N LEU A 434 29.49 8.31 6.74
CA LEU A 434 29.95 8.25 8.11
C LEU A 434 28.83 8.61 9.09
N VAL A 435 28.62 7.74 10.07
CA VAL A 435 27.64 7.87 11.16
C VAL A 435 28.40 8.12 12.45
N LYS A 436 28.02 9.15 13.20
CA LYS A 436 28.59 9.45 14.51
C LYS A 436 28.18 8.39 15.51
N ILE A 437 29.10 7.96 16.36
CA ILE A 437 28.83 7.03 17.46
C ILE A 437 28.76 7.83 18.76
N GLU A 438 27.56 7.92 19.31
CA GLU A 438 27.23 8.67 20.53
C GLU A 438 26.87 7.65 21.62
N ASP A 439 27.58 7.66 22.75
CA ASP A 439 27.40 6.71 23.86
C ASP A 439 27.41 5.23 23.43
N GLY A 440 28.29 4.88 22.47
CA GLY A 440 28.42 3.53 21.93
C GLY A 440 27.28 3.10 21.00
N LYS A 441 26.41 4.03 20.59
CA LYS A 441 25.28 3.76 19.69
C LYS A 441 25.36 4.63 18.42
N PRO A 442 24.84 4.14 17.27
CA PRO A 442 24.72 4.97 16.08
C PRO A 442 23.81 6.18 16.32
N GLY A 443 24.35 7.37 16.02
CA GLY A 443 23.66 8.65 16.10
C GLY A 443 23.36 9.24 14.72
N LYS A 444 23.57 10.55 14.56
CA LYS A 444 23.36 11.26 13.28
C LYS A 444 24.51 10.99 12.30
N PHE A 445 24.26 11.18 11.01
CA PHE A 445 25.33 11.27 10.02
C PHE A 445 26.29 12.41 10.35
N LEU A 446 27.59 12.18 10.13
CA LEU A 446 28.64 13.18 10.26
C LEU A 446 28.48 14.25 9.18
N ARG A 447 28.56 15.53 9.57
CA ARG A 447 28.58 16.65 8.64
C ARG A 447 30.00 17.14 8.42
N ALA A 448 30.30 17.55 7.19
CA ALA A 448 31.63 18.00 6.80
C ALA A 448 32.15 19.17 7.65
N HIS A 449 31.26 20.08 8.06
CA HIS A 449 31.62 21.22 8.92
C HIS A 449 31.99 20.87 10.35
N GLU A 450 31.57 19.70 10.84
CA GLU A 450 31.98 19.19 12.15
C GLU A 450 33.45 18.72 12.14
N VAL A 451 34.04 18.55 10.95
CA VAL A 451 35.42 18.03 10.78
C VAL A 451 36.32 18.94 9.93
N GLY A 452 36.02 20.24 9.91
CA GLY A 452 36.91 21.27 9.37
C GLY A 452 36.68 21.67 7.92
N PHE A 453 35.61 21.20 7.26
CA PHE A 453 35.21 21.68 5.93
C PHE A 453 34.18 22.81 6.02
N PRO A 454 34.23 23.85 5.18
CA PRO A 454 33.24 24.92 5.25
C PRO A 454 31.84 24.42 4.83
N LYS A 455 30.80 25.04 5.40
CA LYS A 455 29.45 24.94 4.82
C LYS A 455 29.42 25.63 3.47
N GLU A 456 28.54 25.16 2.59
CA GLU A 456 28.38 25.74 1.24
C GLU A 456 27.16 26.68 1.23
N GLU A 457 27.32 27.93 0.81
CA GLU A 457 26.17 28.81 0.54
C GLU A 457 25.57 28.46 -0.82
N ARG A 458 24.27 28.16 -0.84
CA ARG A 458 23.50 27.86 -2.06
C ARG A 458 22.33 28.83 -2.20
N VAL A 459 21.83 28.94 -3.44
CA VAL A 459 20.65 29.75 -3.77
C VAL A 459 19.57 28.84 -4.33
N GLN A 460 18.38 28.87 -3.72
CA GLN A 460 17.18 28.28 -4.29
C GLN A 460 16.30 29.38 -4.87
N LYS A 461 15.87 29.21 -6.13
CA LYS A 461 14.84 30.06 -6.73
C LYS A 461 13.47 29.48 -6.44
N ILE A 462 12.61 30.25 -5.78
CA ILE A 462 11.19 29.93 -5.61
C ILE A 462 10.38 31.07 -6.21
N LYS A 463 9.77 30.83 -7.37
CA LYS A 463 9.10 31.89 -8.15
C LYS A 463 10.07 33.06 -8.38
N ASP A 464 9.71 34.26 -7.92
CA ASP A 464 10.50 35.49 -8.07
C ASP A 464 11.41 35.78 -6.86
N GLU A 465 11.49 34.88 -5.87
CA GLU A 465 12.32 35.04 -4.67
C GLU A 465 13.58 34.17 -4.76
N GLU A 466 14.75 34.77 -4.52
CA GLU A 466 16.02 34.05 -4.33
C GLU A 466 16.27 33.85 -2.83
N ILE A 467 16.33 32.59 -2.40
CA ILE A 467 16.58 32.24 -1.01
C ILE A 467 17.99 31.69 -0.90
N LYS A 468 18.84 32.41 -0.17
CA LYS A 468 20.16 31.93 0.25
C LYS A 468 20.02 30.99 1.43
N TYR A 469 20.72 29.86 1.39
CA TYR A 469 20.74 28.89 2.48
C TYR A 469 22.10 28.20 2.60
N GLU A 470 22.42 27.75 3.80
CA GLU A 470 23.60 26.92 4.04
C GLU A 470 23.29 25.45 3.74
N TYR A 471 24.13 24.81 2.94
CA TYR A 471 24.09 23.38 2.69
C TYR A 471 25.19 22.66 3.47
N GLU A 472 24.79 21.63 4.21
CA GLU A 472 25.68 20.80 5.01
C GLU A 472 25.99 19.48 4.31
N LYS A 473 27.21 19.35 3.78
CA LYS A 473 27.70 18.13 3.13
C LYS A 473 27.85 16.97 4.10
N PHE A 474 27.69 15.77 3.59
CA PHE A 474 28.03 14.52 4.27
C PHE A 474 29.53 14.21 4.09
N VAL A 475 30.02 13.18 4.76
CA VAL A 475 31.44 12.78 4.71
C VAL A 475 31.55 11.28 4.48
N ALA A 476 32.42 10.89 3.56
CA ALA A 476 32.90 9.53 3.37
C ALA A 476 34.40 9.48 3.70
N LEU A 477 34.92 8.31 4.03
CA LEU A 477 36.35 8.06 4.18
C LEU A 477 36.81 7.19 3.02
N LYS A 478 37.90 7.54 2.36
CA LYS A 478 38.54 6.72 1.32
C LYS A 478 40.05 6.76 1.49
N ASP A 479 40.68 5.59 1.67
CA ASP A 479 42.13 5.46 1.83
C ASP A 479 42.70 6.40 2.92
N GLY A 480 41.97 6.50 4.04
CA GLY A 480 42.31 7.35 5.18
C GLY A 480 42.07 8.86 4.98
N LYS A 481 41.48 9.28 3.85
CA LYS A 481 41.16 10.68 3.56
C LYS A 481 39.66 10.93 3.68
N LEU A 482 39.30 12.03 4.33
CA LEU A 482 37.90 12.48 4.41
C LEU A 482 37.52 13.19 3.11
N ILE A 483 36.38 12.81 2.55
CA ILE A 483 35.84 13.40 1.33
C ILE A 483 34.46 13.97 1.65
N PRO A 484 34.29 15.30 1.66
CA PRO A 484 32.98 15.92 1.81
C PRO A 484 32.19 15.78 0.51
N PHE A 485 30.92 15.41 0.58
CA PHE A 485 30.10 15.20 -0.62
C PHE A 485 28.64 15.62 -0.46
N ASP A 486 28.03 15.91 -1.61
CA ASP A 486 26.57 16.04 -1.76
C ASP A 486 26.04 14.76 -2.43
N PRO A 487 25.10 14.03 -1.81
CA PRO A 487 24.54 12.79 -2.38
C PRO A 487 23.95 12.96 -3.78
N TYR A 488 23.48 14.17 -4.12
CA TYR A 488 22.80 14.46 -5.37
C TYR A 488 23.70 15.09 -6.43
N ASP A 489 24.99 15.31 -6.13
CA ASP A 489 25.94 15.82 -7.10
C ASP A 489 26.13 14.81 -8.24
N GLY A 490 25.89 15.26 -9.47
CA GLY A 490 26.05 14.48 -10.69
C GLY A 490 27.33 14.80 -11.47
N LYS A 491 28.28 15.52 -10.87
CA LYS A 491 29.54 15.91 -11.52
C LYS A 491 30.77 15.27 -10.89
N GLU A 492 30.93 15.40 -9.57
CA GLU A 492 32.13 14.94 -8.87
C GLU A 492 31.89 13.57 -8.22
N PRO A 493 32.46 12.47 -8.75
CA PRO A 493 32.25 11.14 -8.21
C PRO A 493 32.92 10.99 -6.84
N VAL A 494 32.16 10.48 -5.86
CA VAL A 494 32.67 10.15 -4.53
C VAL A 494 32.37 8.70 -4.20
N GLU A 495 33.44 7.94 -4.02
CA GLU A 495 33.42 6.60 -3.43
C GLU A 495 34.01 6.62 -2.02
N GLY A 496 33.60 5.67 -1.18
CA GLY A 496 34.16 5.49 0.17
C GLY A 496 34.51 4.05 0.50
N ASP A 497 35.19 3.86 1.62
CA ASP A 497 35.51 2.58 2.20
C ASP A 497 34.29 2.00 2.92
N LEU A 498 34.01 0.72 2.67
CA LEU A 498 32.80 0.06 3.19
C LEU A 498 32.86 -0.22 4.69
N PHE A 499 34.02 -0.55 5.24
CA PHE A 499 34.16 -0.94 6.64
C PHE A 499 35.06 0.05 7.37
N VAL A 500 34.45 1.13 7.85
CA VAL A 500 35.14 2.18 8.60
C VAL A 500 34.73 2.11 10.06
N ASP A 501 35.72 2.03 10.95
CA ASP A 501 35.61 2.25 12.39
C ASP A 501 36.80 3.09 12.82
N THR A 502 36.60 4.38 13.05
CA THR A 502 37.70 5.30 13.36
C THR A 502 37.22 6.51 14.15
N GLU A 503 38.17 7.37 14.49
CA GLU A 503 37.92 8.65 15.13
C GLU A 503 38.43 9.78 14.24
N VAL A 504 37.59 10.81 14.07
CA VAL A 504 37.90 11.99 13.26
C VAL A 504 37.64 13.22 14.10
N ASN A 505 38.68 14.02 14.36
CA ASN A 505 38.61 15.23 15.20
C ASN A 505 37.91 14.99 16.56
N GLY A 506 38.18 13.87 17.22
CA GLY A 506 37.55 13.50 18.50
C GLY A 506 36.15 12.90 18.37
N ILE A 507 35.60 12.77 17.16
CA ILE A 507 34.29 12.18 16.90
C ILE A 507 34.48 10.74 16.44
N LYS A 508 33.98 9.78 17.23
CA LYS A 508 33.93 8.37 16.81
C LYS A 508 32.93 8.19 15.70
N VAL A 509 33.33 7.51 14.62
CA VAL A 509 32.52 7.34 13.42
C VAL A 509 32.63 5.94 12.87
N LYS A 510 31.52 5.45 12.31
CA LYS A 510 31.47 4.20 11.55
C LYS A 510 30.79 4.40 10.21
N SER A 511 31.11 3.58 9.21
CA SER A 511 30.34 3.54 7.95
C SER A 511 28.99 2.85 8.15
N GLY A 512 27.99 3.20 7.34
CA GLY A 512 26.68 2.55 7.36
C GLY A 512 26.75 1.03 7.13
N MET A 513 27.65 0.58 6.25
CA MET A 513 27.86 -0.84 5.96
C MET A 513 28.48 -1.61 7.14
N LEU A 514 29.40 -1.01 7.89
CA LEU A 514 29.91 -1.64 9.12
C LEU A 514 28.80 -1.79 10.17
N LEU A 515 27.96 -0.76 10.35
CA LEU A 515 26.85 -0.82 11.30
C LEU A 515 25.84 -1.93 10.96
N LEU A 516 25.56 -2.12 9.67
CA LEU A 516 24.74 -3.24 9.20
C LEU A 516 25.37 -4.59 9.53
N TYR A 517 26.68 -4.72 9.29
CA TYR A 517 27.42 -5.95 9.60
C TYR A 517 27.43 -6.24 11.11
N GLU A 518 27.66 -5.24 11.94
CA GLU A 518 27.64 -5.38 13.41
C GLU A 518 26.26 -5.82 13.91
N GLU A 519 25.17 -5.26 13.37
CA GLU A 519 23.81 -5.67 13.73
C GLU A 519 23.54 -7.13 13.34
N ALA A 520 23.91 -7.53 12.12
CA ALA A 520 23.75 -8.90 11.65
C ALA A 520 24.66 -9.89 12.41
N SER A 521 25.79 -9.42 12.93
CA SER A 521 26.79 -10.21 13.67
C SER A 521 26.49 -10.33 15.16
N LYS A 522 25.45 -9.67 15.69
CA LYS A 522 25.01 -9.83 17.09
C LYS A 522 24.63 -11.26 17.46
N LYS A 523 24.34 -12.11 16.46
CA LYS A 523 24.07 -13.53 16.63
C LYS A 523 24.73 -14.36 15.55
N THR A 524 25.08 -15.60 15.87
CA THR A 524 25.57 -16.57 14.89
C THR A 524 24.46 -16.98 13.92
N ILE A 525 24.84 -17.61 12.80
CA ILE A 525 23.85 -18.14 11.84
C ILE A 525 22.97 -19.18 12.55
N GLU A 526 23.53 -19.98 13.46
CA GLU A 526 22.81 -20.97 14.26
C GLU A 526 21.78 -20.33 15.18
N GLU A 527 22.15 -19.24 15.86
CA GLU A 527 21.23 -18.51 16.73
C GLU A 527 20.13 -17.80 15.93
N TRP A 528 20.44 -17.24 14.75
CA TRP A 528 19.42 -16.67 13.85
C TRP A 528 18.47 -17.75 13.33
N ALA A 529 18.99 -18.91 12.91
CA ALA A 529 18.21 -20.04 12.45
C ALA A 529 17.29 -20.58 13.56
N GLN A 530 17.81 -20.67 14.80
CA GLN A 530 17.03 -21.08 15.98
C GLN A 530 15.84 -20.14 16.24
N ILE A 531 16.02 -18.82 16.12
CA ILE A 531 14.91 -17.86 16.24
C ILE A 531 13.84 -18.14 15.18
N CYS A 532 14.29 -18.41 13.95
CA CYS A 532 13.41 -18.65 12.81
C CYS A 532 12.74 -20.03 12.83
N GLY A 533 13.25 -20.98 13.61
CA GLY A 533 12.81 -22.37 13.59
C GLY A 533 13.24 -23.12 12.32
N VAL A 534 14.33 -22.70 11.67
CA VAL A 534 14.89 -23.34 10.45
C VAL A 534 16.29 -23.88 10.72
N LYS A 535 16.88 -24.59 9.77
CA LYS A 535 18.26 -25.06 9.91
C LYS A 535 19.25 -23.96 9.49
N PRO A 536 20.45 -23.89 10.07
CA PRO A 536 21.49 -22.94 9.64
C PRO A 536 21.82 -23.08 8.14
N GLU A 537 21.81 -24.31 7.63
CA GLU A 537 22.05 -24.62 6.22
C GLU A 537 20.98 -23.99 5.31
N ASP A 538 19.75 -23.80 5.79
CA ASP A 538 18.69 -23.16 5.01
C ASP A 538 18.99 -21.69 4.73
N ILE A 539 19.53 -20.98 5.71
CA ILE A 539 19.96 -19.58 5.59
C ILE A 539 21.15 -19.51 4.63
N ILE A 540 22.14 -20.38 4.81
CA ILE A 540 23.37 -20.42 4.00
C ILE A 540 23.06 -20.72 2.54
N GLU A 541 22.30 -21.79 2.28
CA GLU A 541 21.94 -22.20 0.92
C GLU A 541 21.14 -21.11 0.19
N LEU A 542 20.19 -20.48 0.90
CA LEU A 542 19.40 -19.42 0.30
C LEU A 542 20.22 -18.15 0.01
N ALA A 543 21.14 -17.78 0.91
CA ALA A 543 22.02 -16.63 0.71
C ALA A 543 23.03 -16.86 -0.43
N TYR A 544 23.58 -18.08 -0.53
CA TYR A 544 24.44 -18.50 -1.62
C TYR A 544 23.69 -18.46 -2.96
N GLU A 545 22.51 -19.08 -3.03
CA GLU A 545 21.69 -19.09 -4.24
C GLU A 545 21.29 -17.66 -4.64
N PHE A 546 20.80 -16.85 -3.70
CA PHE A 546 20.42 -15.46 -3.95
C PHE A 546 21.55 -14.65 -4.58
N THR A 547 22.76 -14.75 -4.03
CA THR A 547 23.91 -14.00 -4.53
C THR A 547 24.52 -14.56 -5.81
N ASN A 548 24.21 -15.81 -6.19
CA ASN A 548 24.68 -16.40 -7.45
C ASN A 548 24.09 -15.75 -8.71
N HIS A 549 22.92 -15.09 -8.60
CA HIS A 549 22.24 -14.44 -9.71
C HIS A 549 22.51 -12.93 -9.77
N GLY A 550 23.36 -12.40 -8.89
CA GLY A 550 23.71 -10.98 -8.83
C GLY A 550 22.47 -10.08 -8.84
N LYS A 551 22.48 -9.05 -9.70
CA LYS A 551 21.39 -8.06 -9.83
C LYS A 551 20.06 -8.60 -10.38
N ARG A 552 20.04 -9.84 -10.87
CA ARG A 552 18.83 -10.53 -11.36
C ARG A 552 18.19 -11.42 -10.28
N ALA A 553 18.68 -11.34 -9.05
CA ALA A 553 18.02 -11.91 -7.88
C ALA A 553 17.13 -10.86 -7.19
N VAL A 554 16.01 -11.27 -6.59
CA VAL A 554 15.14 -10.36 -5.81
C VAL A 554 14.60 -11.03 -4.56
N ALA A 555 14.63 -10.34 -3.42
CA ALA A 555 13.78 -10.68 -2.28
C ALA A 555 12.48 -9.88 -2.34
N ASP A 556 11.40 -10.53 -2.79
CA ASP A 556 10.07 -9.96 -2.97
C ASP A 556 9.19 -10.28 -1.76
N ILE A 557 8.95 -9.25 -0.94
CA ILE A 557 8.20 -9.41 0.30
C ILE A 557 6.77 -8.93 0.16
N HIS A 558 5.86 -9.51 0.94
CA HIS A 558 4.50 -8.98 1.06
C HIS A 558 3.99 -8.93 2.49
N ARG A 559 2.66 -9.05 2.68
CA ARG A 559 2.00 -8.76 3.97
C ARG A 559 2.49 -9.63 5.13
N GLY A 560 2.98 -10.85 4.88
CA GLY A 560 3.50 -11.76 5.92
C GLY A 560 4.48 -11.07 6.87
N PRO A 561 5.71 -10.72 6.43
CA PRO A 561 6.69 -10.04 7.28
C PRO A 561 6.23 -8.66 7.80
N SER A 562 5.27 -8.02 7.13
CA SER A 562 4.84 -6.65 7.40
C SER A 562 3.81 -6.52 8.52
N GLN A 563 2.90 -7.48 8.65
CA GLN A 563 1.72 -7.40 9.53
C GLN A 563 2.01 -7.93 10.95
N HIS A 564 3.13 -7.48 11.50
CA HIS A 564 3.58 -7.76 12.86
C HIS A 564 3.94 -6.46 13.58
N THR A 565 4.03 -6.49 14.91
CA THR A 565 4.43 -5.31 15.72
C THR A 565 5.87 -4.85 15.41
N ASN A 566 6.74 -5.76 14.98
CA ASN A 566 8.10 -5.50 14.48
C ASN A 566 8.16 -5.39 12.95
N GLY A 567 7.01 -5.30 12.26
CA GLY A 567 6.95 -5.43 10.80
C GLY A 567 7.69 -4.35 10.02
N PHE A 568 7.93 -3.16 10.59
CA PHE A 568 8.81 -2.14 10.00
C PHE A 568 10.23 -2.67 9.84
N TYR A 569 10.79 -3.25 10.91
CA TYR A 569 12.15 -3.77 10.92
C TYR A 569 12.28 -5.03 10.06
N ASN A 570 11.27 -5.90 10.04
CA ASN A 570 11.26 -7.03 9.12
C ASN A 570 11.39 -6.57 7.65
N ASN A 571 10.57 -5.60 7.23
CA ASN A 571 10.64 -5.10 5.85
C ASN A 571 11.98 -4.42 5.58
N LEU A 572 12.49 -3.64 6.53
CA LEU A 572 13.78 -2.96 6.39
C LEU A 572 14.90 -3.96 6.12
N SER A 573 14.99 -5.05 6.90
CA SER A 573 16.02 -6.07 6.72
C SER A 573 15.97 -6.72 5.33
N TRP A 574 14.78 -7.03 4.81
CA TRP A 574 14.61 -7.60 3.47
C TRP A 574 14.87 -6.60 2.34
N PHE A 575 14.49 -5.34 2.51
CA PHE A 575 14.83 -4.27 1.57
C PHE A 575 16.34 -4.02 1.54
N THR A 576 17.02 -4.10 2.68
CA THR A 576 18.48 -4.01 2.78
C THR A 576 19.18 -5.20 2.11
N LEU A 577 18.63 -6.41 2.19
CA LEU A 577 19.19 -7.58 1.50
C LEU A 577 19.29 -7.36 -0.03
N ASN A 578 18.27 -6.74 -0.62
CA ASN A 578 18.28 -6.34 -2.04
C ASN A 578 19.35 -5.25 -2.32
N LEU A 579 19.53 -4.27 -1.41
CA LEU A 579 20.56 -3.23 -1.56
C LEU A 579 21.97 -3.82 -1.60
N LEU A 580 22.24 -4.88 -0.82
CA LEU A 580 23.56 -5.52 -0.77
C LEU A 580 24.03 -6.07 -2.12
N ILE A 581 23.11 -6.40 -3.03
CA ILE A 581 23.43 -6.91 -4.36
C ILE A 581 23.19 -5.89 -5.48
N GLY A 582 22.89 -4.62 -5.13
CA GLY A 582 22.75 -3.53 -6.10
C GLY A 582 21.64 -3.71 -7.13
N ASN A 583 20.57 -4.40 -6.79
CA ASN A 583 19.50 -4.73 -7.75
C ASN A 583 18.39 -3.68 -7.86
N TYR A 584 18.48 -2.56 -7.14
CA TYR A 584 17.44 -1.52 -7.15
C TYR A 584 17.41 -0.82 -8.51
N ASP A 585 16.22 -0.68 -9.09
CA ASP A 585 15.98 -0.08 -10.40
C ASP A 585 16.78 -0.75 -11.55
N TYR A 586 17.19 -2.01 -11.35
CA TYR A 586 17.84 -2.84 -12.36
C TYR A 586 16.82 -3.78 -13.03
N GLN A 587 17.05 -4.14 -14.30
CA GLN A 587 16.21 -5.09 -15.02
C GLN A 587 16.31 -6.50 -14.39
N GLY A 588 15.17 -7.09 -14.03
CA GLY A 588 15.11 -8.33 -13.23
C GLY A 588 15.39 -8.13 -11.74
N GLY A 589 15.54 -6.88 -11.30
CA GLY A 589 15.82 -6.47 -9.93
C GLY A 589 14.59 -5.96 -9.19
N PHE A 590 14.79 -4.98 -8.31
CA PHE A 590 13.78 -4.50 -7.37
C PHE A 590 13.36 -3.07 -7.71
N ILE A 591 12.11 -2.88 -8.12
CA ILE A 591 11.66 -1.66 -8.81
C ILE A 591 10.54 -0.93 -8.05
N LYS A 592 10.56 0.40 -8.13
CA LYS A 592 9.45 1.26 -7.67
C LYS A 592 8.37 1.32 -8.74
N LYS A 593 7.12 1.08 -8.35
CA LYS A 593 5.96 1.30 -9.23
C LYS A 593 5.82 2.79 -9.57
N THR A 594 5.56 3.10 -10.84
CA THR A 594 5.10 4.42 -11.29
C THR A 594 3.59 4.40 -11.61
N ASP A 595 2.93 5.54 -11.44
CA ASP A 595 1.49 5.69 -11.66
C ASP A 595 1.22 6.71 -12.78
N TYR A 596 0.18 6.44 -13.58
CA TYR A 596 -0.37 7.42 -14.51
C TYR A 596 -1.22 8.45 -13.74
N LYS A 597 -1.02 9.74 -14.02
CA LYS A 597 -1.75 10.83 -13.34
C LYS A 597 -3.15 11.01 -13.90
N ALA A 598 -4.09 10.20 -13.42
CA ALA A 598 -5.49 10.17 -13.90
C ALA A 598 -6.29 11.47 -13.67
N THR A 599 -5.77 12.44 -12.92
CA THR A 599 -6.41 13.75 -12.65
C THR A 599 -6.20 14.79 -13.75
N GLY A 600 -5.50 14.41 -14.84
CA GLY A 600 -5.26 15.26 -16.00
C GLY A 600 -4.20 16.36 -15.78
N GLU A 601 -3.46 16.31 -14.66
CA GLU A 601 -2.42 17.31 -14.33
C GLU A 601 -1.26 17.38 -15.33
N LYS A 602 -0.99 16.29 -16.06
CA LYS A 602 0.07 16.25 -17.09
C LYS A 602 -0.53 16.18 -18.48
N GLU A 603 -1.48 15.27 -18.67
CA GLU A 603 -2.11 14.98 -19.95
C GLU A 603 -3.56 14.62 -19.65
N GLY A 604 -4.51 15.42 -20.14
CA GLY A 604 -5.93 15.15 -19.93
C GLY A 604 -6.80 16.34 -20.34
N PRO A 605 -8.07 16.11 -20.70
CA PRO A 605 -8.99 17.18 -21.11
C PRO A 605 -9.40 18.11 -19.96
N PHE A 606 -9.18 17.70 -18.71
CA PHE A 606 -9.53 18.48 -17.51
C PHE A 606 -8.41 18.41 -16.47
N ASN A 607 -7.96 19.56 -15.98
CA ASN A 607 -7.05 19.65 -14.83
C ASN A 607 -7.87 19.75 -13.54
N LEU A 608 -8.15 18.60 -12.91
CA LEU A 608 -9.02 18.56 -11.72
C LEU A 608 -8.45 19.34 -10.53
N LYS A 609 -7.12 19.55 -10.47
CA LYS A 609 -6.45 20.32 -9.42
C LYS A 609 -6.79 21.80 -9.49
N GLU A 610 -6.89 22.37 -10.69
CA GLU A 610 -7.21 23.78 -10.91
C GLU A 610 -8.73 24.04 -10.80
N MET A 611 -9.55 23.02 -11.03
CA MET A 611 -11.02 23.11 -10.97
C MET A 611 -11.58 23.05 -9.55
N HIS A 612 -10.97 23.76 -8.60
CA HIS A 612 -11.38 23.81 -7.19
C HIS A 612 -11.51 25.24 -6.63
N PRO A 613 -12.45 26.06 -7.12
CA PRO A 613 -12.71 27.38 -6.53
C PRO A 613 -13.13 27.24 -5.06
N GLY A 614 -12.69 28.16 -4.21
CA GLY A 614 -13.06 28.17 -2.78
C GLY A 614 -12.48 27.02 -1.94
N LYS A 615 -11.39 26.40 -2.39
CA LYS A 615 -10.67 25.39 -1.61
C LYS A 615 -10.28 25.94 -0.23
N THR A 616 -10.69 25.25 0.82
CA THR A 616 -10.28 25.54 2.21
C THR A 616 -9.03 24.75 2.61
N VAL A 617 -8.54 24.99 3.82
CA VAL A 617 -7.40 24.26 4.41
C VAL A 617 -7.88 23.51 5.66
N PRO A 618 -7.83 22.17 5.70
CA PRO A 618 -8.07 21.42 6.93
C PRO A 618 -6.87 21.58 7.86
N PHE A 619 -7.10 21.79 9.16
CA PHE A 619 -6.03 21.94 10.14
C PHE A 619 -6.39 21.35 11.51
N GLY A 620 -5.36 21.19 12.34
CA GLY A 620 -5.44 20.62 13.69
C GLY A 620 -5.15 19.13 13.76
N VAL A 621 -5.27 18.57 14.96
CA VAL A 621 -4.99 17.17 15.25
C VAL A 621 -6.02 16.26 14.60
N SER A 622 -5.58 15.23 13.91
CA SER A 622 -6.46 14.18 13.38
C SER A 622 -6.94 13.23 14.49
N ILE A 623 -8.16 12.68 14.36
CA ILE A 623 -8.73 11.71 15.32
C ILE A 623 -7.82 10.48 15.54
N ILE A 624 -6.99 10.12 14.56
CA ILE A 624 -6.04 9.00 14.63
C ILE A 624 -4.61 9.41 15.01
N ARG A 625 -4.36 10.68 15.36
CA ARG A 625 -3.09 11.19 15.93
C ARG A 625 -1.84 10.81 15.13
N HIS A 626 -1.97 10.84 13.80
CA HIS A 626 -0.91 10.43 12.89
C HIS A 626 -0.07 11.62 12.43
N GLY A 627 1.20 11.39 12.09
CA GLY A 627 2.09 12.42 11.54
C GLY A 627 2.49 13.54 12.51
N MET A 628 2.25 13.36 13.81
CA MET A 628 2.49 14.35 14.87
C MET A 628 2.99 13.66 16.15
N LYS A 629 3.79 14.38 16.93
CA LYS A 629 4.26 13.97 18.25
C LYS A 629 3.33 14.51 19.34
N TYR A 630 3.16 13.75 20.42
CA TYR A 630 2.25 14.16 21.50
C TYR A 630 2.75 15.42 22.22
N GLU A 631 4.05 15.50 22.47
CA GLU A 631 4.71 16.64 23.15
C GLU A 631 4.61 17.97 22.39
N ASP A 632 4.24 17.92 21.11
CA ASP A 632 4.08 19.11 20.29
C ASP A 632 2.71 19.79 20.50
N THR A 633 1.73 19.07 21.07
CA THR A 633 0.34 19.52 21.22
C THR A 633 0.12 20.39 22.44
N THR A 634 -0.99 21.14 22.47
CA THR A 634 -1.40 21.91 23.66
C THR A 634 -2.02 21.02 24.75
N ILE A 635 -2.46 19.80 24.40
CA ILE A 635 -3.02 18.79 25.32
C ILE A 635 -1.95 17.87 25.92
N PHE A 636 -0.67 18.24 25.80
CA PHE A 636 0.44 17.47 26.37
C PHE A 636 0.51 17.66 27.89
N GLU A 637 0.28 16.58 28.63
CA GLU A 637 0.32 16.56 30.10
C GLU A 637 1.43 15.64 30.65
N GLY A 638 2.31 15.14 29.77
CA GLY A 638 3.33 14.14 30.11
C GLY A 638 2.97 12.74 29.61
N TYR A 639 3.90 11.80 29.76
CA TYR A 639 3.73 10.42 29.31
C TYR A 639 3.23 9.51 30.44
N PRO A 640 2.41 8.47 30.15
CA PRO A 640 1.90 8.07 28.82
C PRO A 640 0.67 8.88 28.37
N ALA A 641 0.54 9.07 27.04
CA ALA A 641 -0.69 9.61 26.45
C ALA A 641 -1.87 8.65 26.64
N LYS A 642 -3.12 9.17 26.63
CA LYS A 642 -4.35 8.36 26.74
C LYS A 642 -4.46 7.27 25.65
N ARG A 643 -4.05 7.59 24.42
CA ARG A 643 -3.92 6.64 23.30
C ARG A 643 -2.59 6.85 22.58
N PRO A 644 -2.07 5.84 21.86
CA PRO A 644 -0.83 5.99 21.10
C PRO A 644 -0.90 7.12 20.06
N TRP A 645 0.23 7.77 19.87
CA TRP A 645 0.49 8.77 18.82
C TRP A 645 1.46 8.18 17.80
N PHE A 646 1.24 8.47 16.52
CA PHE A 646 1.95 7.81 15.43
C PHE A 646 2.69 8.82 14.54
N PRO A 647 3.87 9.31 14.95
CA PRO A 647 4.59 10.36 14.22
C PRO A 647 5.05 9.93 12.82
N LEU A 648 5.28 8.63 12.61
CA LEU A 648 5.78 8.08 11.35
C LEU A 648 4.70 7.45 10.46
N ALA A 649 3.57 7.04 11.05
CA ALA A 649 2.49 6.37 10.33
C ALA A 649 1.43 7.36 9.80
N SER A 650 0.57 6.87 8.92
CA SER A 650 -0.66 7.53 8.49
C SER A 650 -1.78 6.50 8.31
N ASP A 651 -3.04 6.93 8.16
CA ASP A 651 -4.17 6.03 7.89
C ASP A 651 -4.25 4.83 8.88
N VAL A 652 -4.16 5.13 10.17
CA VAL A 652 -4.21 4.16 11.27
C VAL A 652 -5.66 3.70 11.48
N TYR A 653 -6.15 2.82 10.61
CA TYR A 653 -7.56 2.45 10.47
C TYR A 653 -8.15 1.86 11.75
N GLN A 654 -7.37 1.03 12.45
CA GLN A 654 -7.74 0.45 13.73
C GLN A 654 -7.95 1.47 14.86
N GLU A 655 -7.45 2.71 14.71
CA GLU A 655 -7.61 3.75 15.73
C GLU A 655 -8.85 4.61 15.52
N ILE A 656 -9.52 4.58 14.36
CA ILE A 656 -10.64 5.49 14.07
C ILE A 656 -11.80 5.29 15.07
N ILE A 657 -12.32 4.06 15.16
CA ILE A 657 -13.48 3.75 16.02
C ILE A 657 -13.13 3.80 17.52
N PRO A 658 -11.99 3.26 17.98
CA PRO A 658 -11.59 3.41 19.38
C PRO A 658 -11.37 4.86 19.81
N SER A 659 -10.80 5.71 18.95
CA SER A 659 -10.59 7.14 19.25
C SER A 659 -11.91 7.89 19.39
N LEU A 660 -12.88 7.57 18.53
CA LEU A 660 -14.25 8.04 18.65
C LEU A 660 -14.86 7.64 19.99
N ALA A 661 -14.69 6.38 20.40
CA ALA A 661 -15.26 5.87 21.65
C ALA A 661 -14.73 6.62 22.87
N ASP A 662 -13.43 6.91 22.85
CA ASP A 662 -12.74 7.60 23.94
C ASP A 662 -12.89 9.13 23.88
N ALA A 663 -13.54 9.65 22.84
CA ALA A 663 -13.59 11.07 22.49
C ALA A 663 -12.20 11.73 22.57
N TYR A 664 -11.17 11.01 22.09
CA TYR A 664 -9.77 11.42 22.21
C TYR A 664 -9.11 11.50 20.83
N PRO A 665 -8.53 12.65 20.44
CA PRO A 665 -8.36 13.86 21.24
C PRO A 665 -9.62 14.74 21.39
N TYR A 666 -10.70 14.44 20.67
CA TYR A 666 -11.99 15.13 20.76
C TYR A 666 -13.15 14.21 20.36
N PRO A 667 -14.40 14.56 20.70
CA PRO A 667 -15.56 13.77 20.29
C PRO A 667 -15.85 13.89 18.79
N ILE A 668 -16.25 12.78 18.17
CA ILE A 668 -16.77 12.71 16.80
C ILE A 668 -18.30 12.72 16.83
N LYS A 669 -18.91 13.45 15.91
CA LYS A 669 -20.37 13.60 15.81
C LYS A 669 -20.97 12.95 14.56
N ALA A 670 -20.17 12.74 13.52
CA ALA A 670 -20.63 12.08 12.29
C ALA A 670 -19.53 11.20 11.71
N VAL A 671 -19.92 10.01 11.23
CA VAL A 671 -19.03 9.09 10.51
C VAL A 671 -19.69 8.69 9.20
N ILE A 672 -18.98 8.88 8.10
CA ILE A 672 -19.34 8.34 6.78
C ILE A 672 -18.40 7.17 6.50
N LEU A 673 -18.98 5.98 6.27
CA LEU A 673 -18.25 4.76 5.95
C LEU A 673 -18.52 4.34 4.50
N TYR A 674 -17.48 4.32 3.67
CA TYR A 674 -17.58 3.89 2.27
C TYR A 674 -16.80 2.60 2.00
N MET A 675 -17.48 1.59 1.43
CA MET A 675 -16.87 0.30 1.04
C MET A 675 -15.91 -0.31 2.09
N GLY A 676 -16.27 -0.22 3.37
CA GLY A 676 -15.48 -0.76 4.48
C GLY A 676 -16.34 -1.57 5.44
N THR A 677 -15.71 -2.54 6.10
CA THR A 677 -16.34 -3.45 7.07
C THR A 677 -15.45 -3.57 8.31
N PRO A 678 -15.19 -2.48 9.05
CA PRO A 678 -14.18 -2.45 10.11
C PRO A 678 -14.39 -3.51 11.19
N VAL A 679 -15.63 -3.87 11.52
CA VAL A 679 -15.95 -4.97 12.46
C VAL A 679 -15.43 -6.32 11.97
N TYR A 680 -15.44 -6.56 10.66
CA TYR A 680 -14.98 -7.83 10.07
C TYR A 680 -13.48 -7.78 9.72
N SER A 681 -12.99 -6.62 9.28
CA SER A 681 -11.66 -6.49 8.69
C SER A 681 -10.56 -6.10 9.69
N LEU A 682 -10.90 -5.57 10.87
CA LEU A 682 -9.93 -5.21 11.91
C LEU A 682 -9.75 -6.33 12.95
N PRO A 683 -8.52 -6.54 13.45
CA PRO A 683 -8.29 -7.33 14.65
C PRO A 683 -9.13 -6.82 15.83
N GLY A 684 -9.70 -7.73 16.61
CA GLY A 684 -10.53 -7.36 17.76
C GLY A 684 -11.87 -6.72 17.39
N GLY A 685 -12.36 -6.89 16.16
CA GLY A 685 -13.58 -6.26 15.66
C GLY A 685 -14.84 -6.47 16.50
N GLY A 686 -14.92 -7.53 17.31
CA GLY A 686 -15.98 -7.73 18.30
C GLY A 686 -16.12 -6.57 19.29
N ALA A 687 -15.01 -6.01 19.78
CA ALA A 687 -15.03 -4.85 20.68
C ALA A 687 -15.54 -3.57 19.98
N LEU A 688 -15.45 -3.50 18.65
CA LEU A 688 -15.98 -2.38 17.88
C LEU A 688 -17.51 -2.41 17.77
N ILE A 689 -18.13 -3.58 17.93
CA ILE A 689 -19.60 -3.72 17.88
C ILE A 689 -20.25 -2.94 19.02
N ASP A 690 -19.73 -3.06 20.24
CA ASP A 690 -20.28 -2.35 21.40
C ASP A 690 -20.15 -0.83 21.25
N ILE A 691 -19.04 -0.37 20.66
CA ILE A 691 -18.82 1.04 20.37
C ILE A 691 -19.83 1.56 19.34
N LEU A 692 -19.96 0.86 18.21
CA LEU A 692 -20.84 1.30 17.11
C LEU A 692 -22.32 1.18 17.46
N SER A 693 -22.67 0.24 18.34
CA SER A 693 -24.03 0.05 18.85
C SER A 693 -24.45 1.11 19.86
N ASP A 694 -23.51 1.83 20.47
CA ASP A 694 -23.78 2.85 21.48
C ASP A 694 -23.96 4.23 20.84
N PRO A 695 -25.19 4.77 20.77
CA PRO A 695 -25.45 6.10 20.21
C PRO A 695 -24.94 7.23 21.12
N ASN A 696 -24.37 6.97 22.28
CA ASN A 696 -23.70 8.01 23.07
C ASN A 696 -22.22 8.17 22.70
N LYS A 697 -21.60 7.14 22.10
CA LYS A 697 -20.21 7.18 21.61
C LYS A 697 -20.12 7.72 20.19
N LEU A 698 -21.06 7.33 19.33
CA LEU A 698 -21.29 7.93 18.01
C LEU A 698 -22.74 8.42 17.99
N PRO A 699 -23.02 9.71 18.22
CA PRO A 699 -24.39 10.23 18.23
C PRO A 699 -25.18 10.01 16.93
#